data_AF-A0A7X7L0E4-F1
#
_entry.id   AF-A0A7X7L0E4-F1
#
_cell.length_a   1.000
_cell.length_b   1.000
_cell.length_c   1.000
_cell.angle_alpha   90.00
_cell.angle_beta   90.00
_cell.angle_gamma   90.00
#
_symmetry.space_group_name_H-M   'P 1'
#
loop_
_entity.id
_entity.type
_entity.pdbx_description
1 polymer ?
#
loop_
_entity_poly.entity_id
_entity_poly.type
_entity_poly.pdbx_seq_one_letter_code
_entity_poly.pdbx_strand_id
1 'polypeptide(L)'
;VIMTKQDVSLNTTNNPVKHEPQLQAPIQGVGLSVYQRVLGQPLNFGTLASPNLQLSAEGERLAELMTATLLPEHYGDFARDFARAWIAALENSGTLSCYPETTYREYTLEIEGKNFPALTFEGYDPNKRVQDIKSTRPYISRGQMGEAKNLLDLQGCQLCTSIAQALDAAVDPEVPSNALCDLGDYLWIVNKFPCNLGDTLILPKTHDDMSGRVTPRQITPSEIRYSIEEGKTRNKVLTPTYLETVMAVCDRFKQQAKRNHVLCGMSQPMHDHFKLKPEQNPGASLHRYFYQADKGLNTTVDLYRPTCAAFDVLALACADREELARTLVDLLEHMERAHEIYTITYFQGHWFILPRKKEAIGETPIRTGSTVNCHIIDDPAKNPLPLKEVLRTVPLKEEFQWAKYLTTCSASLIRQDLDEVLAPELTKAQALVFCKYEPVDYHRAAPWGMGANLERLESWTGTNVTDAYYTSRREGCQDTRHDKGHTEFAAYATAWIGRLSGLNYKDLEAAVLAAVVHDTGYAFIPNVSDRYDRITSGRISPDPEQQRLALEDDAAIRREHQAASVEYAQILLSGHPQLERIIKMVADHDTRLTAPDLATQCFWDGDWLARVSAPTVNSIWKQVPALYGDIPRTIALLEEQLTFNQPEGLFTPVGYAMARLEFVNTALHLVGGRLDKLPPSLPERYGPELAKLASRRHASQIFLDRFGSRGDQTQGGASHLSI
;
A
#
# COMPACT_ATOMS: atom_id res chain seq x y z
N VAL A 1 35.97 -49.00 -12.30
CA VAL A 1 37.35 -48.81 -11.78
C VAL A 1 37.85 -47.46 -12.25
N ILE A 2 38.21 -46.67 -11.25
CA ILE A 2 38.90 -45.37 -11.20
C ILE A 2 39.80 -45.07 -12.41
N MET A 3 39.66 -43.85 -12.94
CA MET A 3 40.59 -43.19 -13.86
C MET A 3 41.89 -42.80 -13.15
N THR A 4 43.04 -43.07 -13.77
CA THR A 4 44.35 -42.54 -13.39
C THR A 4 44.96 -41.68 -14.48
N LYS A 5 45.64 -40.63 -14.00
CA LYS A 5 46.42 -39.55 -14.63
C LYS A 5 47.41 -39.99 -15.73
N GLN A 6 47.70 -39.09 -16.67
CA GLN A 6 49.04 -38.48 -16.91
C GLN A 6 48.97 -37.49 -18.11
N ASP A 7 49.26 -36.21 -17.85
CA ASP A 7 50.49 -35.47 -18.23
C ASP A 7 50.52 -34.99 -19.68
N VAL A 8 50.44 -33.66 -19.91
CA VAL A 8 51.27 -32.98 -20.93
C VAL A 8 51.58 -31.55 -20.49
N SER A 9 52.89 -31.27 -20.49
CA SER A 9 53.57 -30.02 -20.19
C SER A 9 53.38 -28.92 -21.24
N LEU A 10 53.45 -27.69 -20.73
CA LEU A 10 53.47 -26.40 -21.43
C LEU A 10 54.79 -26.09 -22.17
N ASN A 11 54.68 -25.08 -23.04
CA ASN A 11 55.68 -24.24 -23.73
C ASN A 11 56.06 -24.69 -25.15
N THR A 12 56.03 -23.84 -26.19
CA THR A 12 56.03 -22.37 -26.25
C THR A 12 55.70 -21.91 -27.67
N THR A 13 55.46 -20.60 -27.80
CA THR A 13 55.42 -19.73 -29.00
C THR A 13 54.06 -19.54 -29.68
N ASN A 14 53.39 -18.45 -29.32
CA ASN A 14 52.96 -17.43 -30.29
C ASN A 14 52.75 -16.07 -29.61
N ASN A 15 53.08 -15.02 -30.37
CA ASN A 15 53.12 -13.61 -30.01
C ASN A 15 51.87 -13.07 -29.27
N PRO A 16 52.03 -11.99 -28.48
CA PRO A 16 50.96 -11.40 -27.70
C PRO A 16 50.02 -10.61 -28.63
N VAL A 17 48.90 -11.20 -28.98
CA VAL A 17 47.75 -10.40 -29.43
C VAL A 17 47.16 -9.78 -28.18
N LYS A 18 47.15 -8.45 -28.12
CA LYS A 18 46.43 -7.66 -27.13
C LYS A 18 44.98 -8.13 -27.06
N HIS A 19 44.61 -8.85 -26.00
CA HIS A 19 43.21 -8.93 -25.61
C HIS A 19 42.88 -7.62 -24.90
N GLU A 20 42.23 -6.72 -25.64
CA GLU A 20 41.36 -5.71 -25.06
C GLU A 20 40.47 -6.39 -23.99
N PRO A 21 40.25 -5.77 -22.82
CA PRO A 21 39.28 -6.28 -21.87
C PRO A 21 37.91 -6.23 -22.56
N GLN A 22 37.46 -7.39 -23.06
CA GLN A 22 36.06 -7.58 -23.36
C GLN A 22 35.31 -7.30 -22.06
N LEU A 23 34.59 -6.18 -22.03
CA LEU A 23 33.50 -5.92 -21.11
C LEU A 23 32.71 -7.23 -21.00
N GLN A 24 32.87 -7.93 -19.87
CA GLN A 24 31.98 -9.03 -19.54
C GLN A 24 30.58 -8.43 -19.51
N ALA A 25 29.74 -8.88 -20.44
CA ALA A 25 28.33 -8.56 -20.44
C ALA A 25 27.78 -8.81 -19.02
N PRO A 26 27.01 -7.89 -18.45
CA PRO A 26 26.37 -8.14 -17.17
C PRO A 26 25.53 -9.41 -17.34
N ILE A 27 25.62 -10.32 -16.37
CA ILE A 27 24.77 -11.51 -16.29
C ILE A 27 23.33 -10.99 -16.33
N GLN A 28 22.70 -11.04 -17.51
CA GLN A 28 21.30 -10.71 -17.70
C GLN A 28 20.49 -11.81 -17.03
N GLY A 29 20.18 -11.63 -15.76
CA GLY A 29 19.17 -12.40 -15.06
C GLY A 29 17.80 -12.09 -15.67
N VAL A 30 17.45 -12.80 -16.73
CA VAL A 30 16.10 -12.77 -17.30
C VAL A 30 15.15 -13.33 -16.23
N GLY A 31 14.34 -12.47 -15.61
CA GLY A 31 13.32 -12.84 -14.61
C GLY A 31 13.61 -12.48 -13.15
N LEU A 32 14.72 -11.81 -12.82
CA LEU A 32 14.98 -11.30 -11.46
C LEU A 32 14.53 -9.84 -11.31
N SER A 33 13.92 -9.48 -10.17
CA SER A 33 13.54 -8.09 -9.87
C SER A 33 14.76 -7.17 -9.72
N VAL A 34 14.57 -5.85 -9.78
CA VAL A 34 15.68 -4.88 -9.59
C VAL A 34 16.28 -5.06 -8.21
N TYR A 35 15.42 -5.24 -7.20
CA TYR A 35 15.84 -5.53 -5.84
C TYR A 35 16.78 -6.74 -5.76
N GLN A 36 16.39 -7.88 -6.34
CA GLN A 36 17.21 -9.10 -6.33
C GLN A 36 18.54 -8.94 -7.06
N ARG A 37 18.55 -8.20 -8.18
CA ARG A 37 19.78 -7.93 -8.94
C ARG A 37 20.77 -7.13 -8.10
N VAL A 38 20.32 -6.05 -7.44
CA VAL A 38 21.19 -5.22 -6.59
C VAL A 38 21.68 -5.99 -5.36
N LEU A 39 20.87 -6.88 -4.78
CA LEU A 39 21.31 -7.75 -3.68
C LEU A 39 22.44 -8.71 -4.11
N GLY A 40 22.32 -9.32 -5.29
CA GLY A 40 23.27 -10.32 -5.79
C GLY A 40 24.46 -9.76 -6.58
N GLN A 41 24.46 -8.48 -6.94
CA GLN A 41 25.47 -7.89 -7.81
C GLN A 41 26.85 -7.83 -7.11
N PRO A 42 27.94 -8.30 -7.75
CA PRO A 42 29.29 -8.09 -7.21
C PRO A 42 29.68 -6.61 -7.26
N LEU A 43 30.43 -6.16 -6.24
CA LEU A 43 30.94 -4.79 -6.16
C LEU A 43 32.16 -4.67 -7.07
N ASN A 44 31.95 -4.17 -8.28
CA ASN A 44 32.99 -4.11 -9.32
C ASN A 44 33.54 -2.70 -9.55
N PHE A 45 32.93 -1.68 -8.93
CA PHE A 45 33.34 -0.28 -9.08
C PHE A 45 33.08 0.50 -7.78
N GLY A 46 33.86 1.56 -7.56
CA GLY A 46 33.76 2.44 -6.40
C GLY A 46 34.69 2.01 -5.25
N THR A 47 34.68 2.78 -4.17
CA THR A 47 35.59 2.54 -3.04
C THR A 47 35.28 1.25 -2.30
N LEU A 48 34.03 0.78 -2.28
CA LEU A 48 33.67 -0.52 -1.67
C LEU A 48 34.18 -1.73 -2.47
N ALA A 49 34.50 -1.56 -3.75
CA ALA A 49 35.04 -2.60 -4.60
C ALA A 49 36.56 -2.78 -4.45
N SER A 50 37.25 -1.87 -3.73
CA SER A 50 38.70 -1.84 -3.66
C SER A 50 39.22 -2.45 -2.35
N PRO A 51 39.85 -3.64 -2.39
CA PRO A 51 40.36 -4.30 -1.18
C PRO A 51 41.63 -3.64 -0.62
N ASN A 52 42.30 -2.77 -1.39
CA ASN A 52 43.58 -2.14 -1.03
C ASN A 52 43.47 -0.60 -0.99
N LEU A 53 42.43 -0.07 -0.36
CA LEU A 53 42.29 1.37 -0.15
C LEU A 53 43.44 1.91 0.70
N GLN A 54 44.24 2.81 0.12
CA GLN A 54 45.22 3.61 0.84
C GLN A 54 44.55 4.87 1.34
N LEU A 55 44.50 5.04 2.66
CA LEU A 55 43.98 6.24 3.31
C LEU A 55 45.15 7.11 3.81
N SER A 56 44.91 8.40 3.99
CA SER A 56 45.86 9.24 4.73
C SER A 56 45.93 8.81 6.21
N ALA A 57 46.95 9.25 6.95
CA ALA A 57 47.04 8.96 8.39
C ALA A 57 45.81 9.47 9.17
N GLU A 58 45.25 10.61 8.77
CA GLU A 58 44.01 11.13 9.33
C GLU A 58 42.80 10.31 8.91
N GLY A 59 42.78 9.85 7.65
CA GLY A 59 41.75 8.94 7.15
C GLY A 59 41.71 7.62 7.90
N GLU A 60 42.88 7.00 8.16
CA GLU A 60 42.99 5.79 8.99
C GLU A 60 42.40 6.01 10.39
N ARG A 61 42.80 7.11 11.05
CA ARG A 61 42.28 7.48 12.39
C ARG A 61 40.76 7.63 12.40
N LEU A 62 40.19 8.30 11.40
CA LEU A 62 38.75 8.53 11.29
C LEU A 62 37.99 7.24 10.93
N ALA A 63 38.56 6.38 10.10
CA ALA A 63 37.99 5.07 9.78
C ALA A 63 37.92 4.17 11.02
N GLU A 64 38.97 4.16 11.86
CA GLU A 64 38.97 3.46 13.15
C GLU A 64 37.90 4.01 14.10
N LEU A 65 37.81 5.34 14.24
CA LEU A 65 36.80 6.00 15.07
C LEU A 65 35.37 5.67 14.62
N MET A 66 35.12 5.72 13.31
CA MET A 66 33.84 5.35 12.73
C MET A 66 33.53 3.86 12.94
N THR A 67 34.51 2.98 12.74
CA THR A 67 34.34 1.54 12.98
C THR A 67 33.95 1.26 14.44
N ALA A 68 34.59 1.95 15.40
CA ALA A 68 34.25 1.84 16.82
C ALA A 68 32.84 2.35 17.12
N THR A 69 32.40 3.41 16.43
CA THR A 69 31.07 4.02 16.62
C THR A 69 29.95 3.17 16.00
N LEU A 70 30.23 2.44 14.92
CA LEU A 70 29.25 1.60 14.24
C LEU A 70 28.95 0.26 14.94
N LEU A 71 29.57 -0.03 16.09
CA LEU A 71 29.41 -1.25 16.90
C LEU A 71 29.67 -2.54 16.08
N PRO A 72 30.91 -3.07 16.10
CA PRO A 72 31.31 -4.25 15.30
C PRO A 72 30.47 -5.51 15.52
N GLU A 73 29.89 -5.69 16.71
CA GLU A 73 29.02 -6.83 17.03
C GLU A 73 27.71 -6.88 16.22
N HIS A 74 27.28 -5.75 15.63
CA HIS A 74 26.07 -5.65 14.82
C HIS A 74 26.34 -5.67 13.30
N TYR A 75 27.56 -5.38 12.89
CA TYR A 75 27.96 -5.30 11.47
C TYR A 75 29.00 -6.34 11.03
N GLY A 76 29.66 -7.00 11.98
CA GLY A 76 30.82 -7.82 11.71
C GLY A 76 31.93 -7.04 11.00
N ASP A 77 32.64 -7.73 10.11
CA ASP A 77 33.76 -7.16 9.33
C ASP A 77 33.32 -6.03 8.37
N PHE A 78 32.03 -5.97 8.00
CA PHE A 78 31.52 -4.97 7.07
C PHE A 78 31.63 -3.53 7.59
N ALA A 79 31.51 -3.29 8.91
CA ALA A 79 31.64 -1.94 9.46
C ALA A 79 33.00 -1.32 9.13
N ARG A 80 34.06 -2.13 9.18
CA ARG A 80 35.43 -1.70 8.86
C ARG A 80 35.54 -1.36 7.38
N ASP A 81 35.07 -2.25 6.52
CA ASP A 81 35.16 -2.07 5.06
C ASP A 81 34.36 -0.84 4.61
N PHE A 82 33.16 -0.67 5.13
CA PHE A 82 32.34 0.51 4.85
C PHE A 82 32.97 1.80 5.37
N ALA A 83 33.48 1.81 6.61
CA ALA A 83 34.15 3.00 7.16
C ALA A 83 35.35 3.42 6.31
N ARG A 84 36.21 2.47 5.94
CA ARG A 84 37.36 2.73 5.05
C ARG A 84 36.92 3.26 3.68
N ALA A 85 35.93 2.61 3.06
CA ALA A 85 35.41 3.01 1.75
C ALA A 85 34.77 4.41 1.77
N TRP A 86 34.02 4.72 2.83
CA TRP A 86 33.40 6.03 3.01
C TRP A 86 34.42 7.15 3.23
N ILE A 87 35.43 6.91 4.08
CA ILE A 87 36.53 7.85 4.30
C ILE A 87 37.35 8.06 3.02
N ALA A 88 37.69 6.99 2.29
CA ALA A 88 38.36 7.10 1.00
C ALA A 88 37.57 7.98 0.02
N ALA A 89 36.25 7.79 -0.06
CA ALA A 89 35.40 8.59 -0.95
C ALA A 89 35.36 10.08 -0.55
N LEU A 90 35.42 10.41 0.75
CA LEU A 90 35.55 11.79 1.23
C LEU A 90 36.91 12.41 0.93
N GLU A 91 37.99 11.65 1.12
CA GLU A 91 39.36 12.07 0.74
C GLU A 91 39.44 12.36 -0.76
N ASN A 92 38.91 11.45 -1.57
CA ASN A 92 38.83 11.57 -3.02
C ASN A 92 37.96 12.75 -3.46
N SER A 93 37.00 13.17 -2.62
CA SER A 93 36.17 14.36 -2.84
C SER A 93 36.83 15.66 -2.37
N GLY A 94 37.96 15.58 -1.65
CA GLY A 94 38.62 16.73 -1.04
C GLY A 94 37.90 17.32 0.18
N THR A 95 37.01 16.55 0.83
CA THR A 95 36.11 17.05 1.89
C THR A 95 36.22 16.31 3.22
N LEU A 96 37.34 15.59 3.45
CA LEU A 96 37.58 14.89 4.71
C LEU A 96 37.53 15.83 5.94
N SER A 97 37.99 17.07 5.80
CA SER A 97 37.98 18.09 6.88
C SER A 97 36.57 18.52 7.31
N CYS A 98 35.54 18.19 6.53
CA CYS A 98 34.13 18.47 6.83
C CYS A 98 33.47 17.34 7.63
N TYR A 99 34.27 16.49 8.29
CA TYR A 99 33.79 15.39 9.12
C TYR A 99 32.84 15.90 10.24
N PRO A 100 31.71 15.22 10.52
CA PRO A 100 30.70 15.76 11.41
C PRO A 100 30.91 15.34 12.87
N GLU A 101 30.70 16.28 13.79
CA GLU A 101 30.58 16.02 15.24
C GLU A 101 29.11 16.07 15.63
N THR A 102 28.35 15.03 15.26
CA THR A 102 26.91 15.01 15.57
C THR A 102 26.64 14.33 16.90
N THR A 103 25.88 15.00 17.75
CA THR A 103 25.45 14.43 19.03
C THR A 103 23.93 14.26 19.05
N TYR A 104 23.50 13.18 19.70
CA TYR A 104 22.10 12.84 19.91
C TYR A 104 21.82 12.84 21.41
N ARG A 105 20.64 13.33 21.80
CA ARG A 105 20.19 13.28 23.20
C ARG A 105 18.73 12.85 23.25
N GLU A 106 18.40 12.06 24.28
CA GLU A 106 17.01 11.72 24.56
C GLU A 106 16.21 12.97 24.88
N TYR A 107 15.00 13.01 24.33
CA TYR A 107 14.06 14.10 24.52
C TYR A 107 12.65 13.54 24.62
N THR A 108 11.79 14.24 25.34
CA THR A 108 10.36 13.92 25.40
C THR A 108 9.61 15.04 24.70
N LEU A 109 8.96 14.70 23.59
CA LEU A 109 8.09 15.62 22.88
C LEU A 109 6.72 15.60 23.57
N GLU A 110 6.37 16.72 24.21
CA GLU A 110 5.05 16.90 24.83
C GLU A 110 4.11 17.61 23.85
N ILE A 111 3.00 16.96 23.49
CA ILE A 111 1.93 17.53 22.67
C ILE A 111 0.61 17.27 23.37
N GLU A 112 -0.13 18.34 23.67
CA GLU A 112 -1.46 18.27 24.32
C GLU A 112 -1.47 17.42 25.61
N GLY A 113 -0.38 17.50 26.40
CA GLY A 113 -0.22 16.75 27.65
C GLY A 113 0.12 15.27 27.48
N LYS A 114 0.38 14.80 26.25
CA LYS A 114 0.89 13.45 25.96
C LYS A 114 2.39 13.50 25.66
N ASN A 115 3.10 12.50 26.19
CA ASN A 115 4.54 12.37 26.03
C ASN A 115 4.88 11.36 24.93
N PHE A 116 5.72 11.78 24.00
CA PHE A 116 6.22 10.95 22.91
C PHE A 116 7.75 10.88 22.97
N PRO A 117 8.36 9.69 22.79
CA PRO A 117 9.81 9.59 22.73
C PRO A 117 10.34 10.30 21.49
N ALA A 118 11.40 11.07 21.69
CA ALA A 118 12.04 11.87 20.68
C ALA A 118 13.55 11.88 20.90
N LEU A 119 14.29 12.32 19.89
CA LEU A 119 15.71 12.62 20.01
C LEU A 119 15.94 14.05 19.57
N THR A 120 16.75 14.78 20.32
CA THR A 120 17.34 16.01 19.80
C THR A 120 18.66 15.66 19.14
N PHE A 121 18.97 16.32 18.03
CA PHE A 121 20.28 16.25 17.42
C PHE A 121 20.93 17.63 17.34
N GLU A 122 22.24 17.65 17.56
CA GLU A 122 23.10 18.79 17.32
C GLU A 122 24.15 18.33 16.31
N GLY A 123 24.06 18.85 15.09
CA GLY A 123 24.92 18.48 13.97
C GLY A 123 25.84 19.60 13.52
N TYR A 124 26.34 19.45 12.29
CA TYR A 124 27.21 20.41 11.63
C TYR A 124 26.59 21.83 11.61
N ASP A 125 27.31 22.81 12.16
CA ASP A 125 26.87 24.21 12.18
C ASP A 125 26.44 24.65 10.76
N PRO A 126 25.17 25.05 10.55
CA PRO A 126 24.66 25.46 9.24
C PRO A 126 25.47 26.58 8.57
N ASN A 127 25.99 27.54 9.35
CA ASN A 127 26.78 28.65 8.84
C ASN A 127 28.16 28.18 8.37
N LYS A 128 28.82 27.35 9.19
CA LYS A 128 30.09 26.71 8.83
C LYS A 128 29.91 25.86 7.58
N ARG A 129 28.82 25.08 7.49
CA ARG A 129 28.51 24.24 6.33
C ARG A 129 28.41 25.03 5.03
N VAL A 130 27.74 26.18 5.08
CA VAL A 130 27.62 27.07 3.91
C VAL A 130 28.98 27.62 3.52
N GLN A 131 29.85 27.93 4.47
CA GLN A 131 31.22 28.37 4.19
C GLN A 131 32.06 27.25 3.56
N ASP A 132 31.98 26.02 4.08
CA ASP A 132 32.74 24.88 3.57
C ASP A 132 32.29 24.45 2.16
N ILE A 133 30.98 24.50 1.90
CA ILE A 133 30.43 24.29 0.55
C ILE A 133 30.99 25.33 -0.44
N LYS A 134 31.11 26.59 -0.02
CA LYS A 134 31.65 27.67 -0.86
C LYS A 134 33.16 27.58 -1.06
N SER A 135 33.91 27.09 -0.07
CA SER A 135 35.36 26.96 -0.12
C SER A 135 35.83 25.73 -0.91
N THR A 136 34.98 24.70 -1.00
CA THR A 136 35.25 23.49 -1.77
C THR A 136 35.14 23.77 -3.26
N ARG A 137 36.23 23.56 -4.00
CA ARG A 137 36.21 23.69 -5.47
C ARG A 137 35.39 22.54 -6.07
N PRO A 138 34.42 22.83 -6.96
CA PRO A 138 33.73 21.79 -7.71
C PRO A 138 34.72 20.95 -8.53
N TYR A 139 34.42 19.67 -8.69
CA TYR A 139 35.18 18.82 -9.59
C TYR A 139 35.04 19.32 -11.02
N ILE A 140 36.17 19.39 -11.74
CA ILE A 140 36.21 19.75 -13.16
C ILE A 140 36.37 18.47 -13.95
N SER A 141 35.34 18.12 -14.72
CA SER A 141 35.34 16.89 -15.52
C SER A 141 36.50 16.84 -16.52
N ARG A 142 37.10 15.64 -16.66
CA ARG A 142 38.07 15.33 -17.71
C ARG A 142 37.41 15.06 -19.06
N GLY A 143 36.08 14.96 -19.10
CA GLY A 143 35.28 14.81 -20.31
C GLY A 143 35.34 13.41 -20.94
N GLN A 144 35.80 12.40 -20.20
CA GLN A 144 35.99 11.04 -20.72
C GLN A 144 34.71 10.19 -20.70
N MET A 145 33.64 10.67 -20.07
CA MET A 145 32.34 10.01 -19.92
C MET A 145 31.43 9.95 -21.17
N GLY A 146 31.94 10.25 -22.37
CA GLY A 146 31.18 10.12 -23.62
C GLY A 146 29.89 10.95 -23.68
N GLU A 147 28.78 10.33 -24.09
CA GLU A 147 27.47 10.98 -24.22
C GLU A 147 26.79 11.30 -22.87
N ALA A 148 27.19 10.63 -21.79
CA ALA A 148 26.61 10.85 -20.45
C ALA A 148 26.76 12.31 -19.99
N LYS A 149 27.78 13.03 -20.46
CA LYS A 149 27.97 14.46 -20.18
C LYS A 149 26.79 15.32 -20.62
N ASN A 150 26.05 14.91 -21.66
CA ASN A 150 24.92 15.66 -22.20
C ASN A 150 23.68 15.56 -21.29
N LEU A 151 23.69 14.61 -20.35
CA LEU A 151 22.62 14.39 -19.38
C LEU A 151 22.90 15.08 -18.04
N LEU A 152 23.98 15.84 -17.92
CA LEU A 152 24.45 16.46 -16.68
C LEU A 152 24.51 17.98 -16.80
N ASP A 153 24.06 18.69 -15.75
CA ASP A 153 24.30 20.12 -15.59
C ASP A 153 25.57 20.37 -14.76
N LEU A 154 26.73 20.41 -15.42
CA LEU A 154 28.03 20.61 -14.77
C LEU A 154 28.26 22.05 -14.29
N GLN A 155 27.43 23.01 -14.71
CA GLN A 155 27.60 24.42 -14.35
C GLN A 155 26.70 24.83 -13.17
N GLY A 156 25.47 24.31 -13.12
CA GLY A 156 24.47 24.67 -12.10
C GLY A 156 24.24 23.61 -11.02
N CYS A 157 24.61 22.35 -11.22
CA CYS A 157 24.29 21.26 -10.28
C CYS A 157 25.53 20.63 -9.62
N GLN A 158 25.65 20.80 -8.29
CA GLN A 158 26.74 20.21 -7.50
C GLN A 158 26.71 18.67 -7.44
N LEU A 159 25.53 18.06 -7.57
CA LEU A 159 25.41 16.60 -7.64
C LEU A 159 25.88 16.10 -9.00
N CYS A 160 25.58 16.80 -10.10
CA CYS A 160 26.08 16.45 -11.43
C CYS A 160 27.63 16.50 -11.51
N THR A 161 28.30 17.45 -10.86
CA THR A 161 29.77 17.44 -10.81
C THR A 161 30.33 16.26 -10.00
N SER A 162 29.59 15.79 -8.99
CA SER A 162 29.96 14.60 -8.22
C SER A 162 29.71 13.31 -8.98
N ILE A 163 28.69 13.27 -9.85
CA ILE A 163 28.46 12.17 -10.80
C ILE A 163 29.57 12.15 -11.84
N ALA A 164 29.91 13.30 -12.40
CA ALA A 164 30.98 13.44 -13.38
C ALA A 164 32.31 12.86 -12.87
N GLN A 165 32.66 13.14 -11.60
CA GLN A 165 33.84 12.54 -10.96
C GLN A 165 33.77 11.01 -10.93
N ALA A 166 32.64 10.45 -10.50
CA ALA A 166 32.46 9.00 -10.46
C ALA A 166 32.51 8.37 -11.86
N LEU A 167 31.91 9.01 -12.87
CA LEU A 167 31.92 8.52 -14.24
C LEU A 167 33.30 8.62 -14.90
N ASP A 168 34.03 9.72 -14.69
CA ASP A 168 35.41 9.85 -15.15
C ASP A 168 36.31 8.80 -14.46
N ALA A 169 36.13 8.53 -13.15
CA ALA A 169 36.86 7.49 -12.42
C ALA A 169 36.57 6.06 -12.90
N ALA A 170 35.43 5.81 -13.53
CA ALA A 170 35.09 4.49 -14.07
C ALA A 170 35.87 4.16 -15.35
N VAL A 171 36.40 5.18 -16.04
CA VAL A 171 37.13 5.02 -17.30
C VAL A 171 38.60 5.44 -17.20
N ASP A 172 38.93 6.30 -16.24
CA ASP A 172 40.28 6.81 -15.98
C ASP A 172 40.74 6.46 -14.56
N PRO A 173 41.65 5.48 -14.39
CA PRO A 173 42.17 5.06 -13.09
C PRO A 173 42.92 6.15 -12.32
N GLU A 174 43.36 7.24 -12.97
CA GLU A 174 43.99 8.37 -12.28
C GLU A 174 42.99 9.29 -11.58
N VAL A 175 41.70 9.19 -11.92
CA VAL A 175 40.65 9.97 -11.27
C VAL A 175 40.18 9.22 -10.02
N PRO A 176 40.42 9.76 -8.82
CA PRO A 176 39.98 9.11 -7.60
C PRO A 176 38.45 9.16 -7.50
N SER A 177 37.82 7.99 -7.28
CA SER A 177 36.37 7.86 -7.22
C SER A 177 35.79 8.34 -5.89
N ASN A 178 34.75 9.18 -5.96
CA ASN A 178 33.90 9.56 -4.83
C ASN A 178 32.66 8.66 -4.68
N ALA A 179 32.50 7.67 -5.56
CA ALA A 179 31.42 6.70 -5.49
C ALA A 179 31.80 5.52 -4.59
N LEU A 180 30.85 5.07 -3.77
CA LEU A 180 30.95 3.82 -3.03
C LEU A 180 30.70 2.64 -3.95
N CYS A 181 29.68 2.74 -4.81
CA CYS A 181 29.29 1.70 -5.74
C CYS A 181 28.52 2.27 -6.96
N ASP A 182 28.64 1.60 -8.11
CA ASP A 182 27.74 1.76 -9.26
C ASP A 182 26.56 0.77 -9.14
N LEU A 183 25.34 1.27 -9.36
CA LEU A 183 24.08 0.52 -9.25
C LEU A 183 23.31 0.49 -10.58
N GLY A 184 24.01 0.66 -11.71
CA GLY A 184 23.39 0.70 -13.05
C GLY A 184 22.96 2.12 -13.40
N ASP A 185 21.66 2.41 -13.37
CA ASP A 185 21.15 3.76 -13.68
C ASP A 185 21.35 4.76 -12.53
N TYR A 186 21.75 4.26 -11.36
CA TYR A 186 21.96 5.04 -10.13
C TYR A 186 23.40 4.92 -9.65
N LEU A 187 23.84 5.90 -8.86
CA LEU A 187 25.10 5.87 -8.15
C LEU A 187 24.86 5.96 -6.66
N TRP A 188 25.65 5.20 -5.88
CA TRP A 188 25.78 5.40 -4.45
C TRP A 188 27.08 6.15 -4.19
N ILE A 189 26.96 7.42 -3.79
CA ILE A 189 28.09 8.32 -3.57
C ILE A 189 28.14 8.83 -2.15
N VAL A 190 29.30 9.33 -1.75
CA VAL A 190 29.44 9.99 -0.45
C VAL A 190 28.73 11.34 -0.41
N ASN A 191 28.11 11.68 0.72
CA ASN A 191 27.70 13.06 0.97
C ASN A 191 28.96 13.86 1.34
N LYS A 192 29.40 14.75 0.45
CA LYS A 192 30.61 15.58 0.63
C LYS A 192 30.58 16.45 1.90
N PHE A 193 29.38 16.83 2.36
CA PHE A 193 29.18 17.60 3.58
C PHE A 193 28.22 16.82 4.50
N PRO A 194 28.72 15.72 5.08
CA PRO A 194 27.91 14.82 5.87
C PRO A 194 27.41 15.50 7.14
N CYS A 195 26.15 15.26 7.49
CA CYS A 195 25.59 15.68 8.78
C CYS A 195 25.65 14.56 9.82
N ASN A 196 26.01 13.33 9.45
CA ASN A 196 26.28 12.21 10.34
C ASN A 196 27.38 11.33 9.77
N LEU A 197 27.96 10.50 10.63
CA LEU A 197 28.90 9.46 10.22
C LEU A 197 28.23 8.48 9.26
N GLY A 198 28.90 8.19 8.14
CA GLY A 198 28.37 7.31 7.10
C GLY A 198 27.26 7.93 6.26
N ASP A 199 27.03 9.25 6.32
CA ASP A 199 26.05 9.92 5.45
C ASP A 199 26.46 9.75 3.97
N THR A 200 25.52 9.25 3.17
CA THR A 200 25.72 8.98 1.75
C THR A 200 24.48 9.37 0.95
N LEU A 201 24.58 9.31 -0.38
CA LEU A 201 23.50 9.65 -1.31
C LEU A 201 23.32 8.54 -2.35
N ILE A 202 22.08 8.13 -2.59
CA ILE A 202 21.72 7.42 -3.83
C ILE A 202 20.99 8.41 -4.73
N LEU A 203 21.39 8.46 -6.00
CA LEU A 203 20.84 9.39 -6.98
C LEU A 203 20.95 8.84 -8.41
N PRO A 204 20.06 9.25 -9.33
CA PRO A 204 20.15 8.88 -10.74
C PRO A 204 21.35 9.55 -11.41
N LYS A 205 21.92 8.87 -12.40
CA LYS A 205 23.06 9.37 -13.20
C LYS A 205 22.70 10.53 -14.15
N THR A 206 21.45 10.96 -14.17
CA THR A 206 20.95 12.02 -15.04
C THR A 206 20.49 13.22 -14.22
N HIS A 207 20.71 14.42 -14.75
CA HIS A 207 20.07 15.63 -14.27
C HIS A 207 18.56 15.54 -14.49
N ASP A 208 17.85 16.29 -13.67
CA ASP A 208 16.42 16.19 -13.49
C ASP A 208 15.75 17.25 -14.39
N ASP A 209 14.95 16.84 -15.37
CA ASP A 209 14.22 17.80 -16.20
C ASP A 209 13.12 18.47 -15.36
N MET A 210 13.30 19.75 -15.07
CA MET A 210 12.38 20.53 -14.25
C MET A 210 11.34 21.28 -15.08
N SER A 211 11.51 21.34 -16.41
CA SER A 211 10.60 22.07 -17.32
C SER A 211 9.17 21.50 -17.28
N GLY A 212 9.04 20.19 -17.01
CA GLY A 212 7.77 19.49 -16.81
C GLY A 212 7.22 19.48 -15.37
N ARG A 213 7.91 20.09 -14.40
CA ARG A 213 7.56 19.98 -12.96
C ARG A 213 7.19 21.32 -12.31
N VAL A 214 8.18 22.18 -12.08
CA VAL A 214 8.00 23.51 -11.47
C VAL A 214 9.03 24.47 -12.03
N THR A 215 8.62 25.70 -12.30
CA THR A 215 9.54 26.79 -12.66
C THR A 215 10.01 27.49 -11.38
N PRO A 216 11.27 27.32 -10.93
CA PRO A 216 11.78 28.08 -9.80
C PRO A 216 11.83 29.56 -10.16
N ARG A 217 11.09 30.38 -9.43
CA ARG A 217 11.10 31.84 -9.58
C ARG A 217 11.89 32.44 -8.45
N GLN A 218 13.07 32.97 -8.77
CA GLN A 218 13.85 33.72 -7.81
C GLN A 218 13.18 35.09 -7.58
N ILE A 219 12.74 35.34 -6.35
CA ILE A 219 12.06 36.58 -5.95
C ILE A 219 13.08 37.55 -5.34
N THR A 220 13.98 37.02 -4.53
CA THR A 220 15.13 37.76 -3.97
C THR A 220 16.36 36.84 -4.00
N PRO A 221 17.58 37.35 -3.74
CA PRO A 221 18.77 36.50 -3.65
C PRO A 221 18.64 35.34 -2.65
N SER A 222 17.78 35.46 -1.63
CA SER A 222 17.54 34.45 -0.59
C SER A 222 16.18 33.75 -0.67
N GLU A 223 15.27 34.17 -1.57
CA GLU A 223 13.91 33.62 -1.68
C GLU A 223 13.67 33.07 -3.08
N ILE A 224 13.36 31.77 -3.14
CA ILE A 224 12.92 31.06 -4.33
C ILE A 224 11.50 30.57 -4.10
N ARG A 225 10.62 30.82 -5.06
CA ARG A 225 9.26 30.27 -5.09
C ARG A 225 9.15 29.16 -6.13
N TYR A 226 8.40 28.13 -5.79
CA TYR A 226 8.06 27.05 -6.71
C TYR A 226 6.55 27.05 -6.90
N SER A 227 6.08 27.77 -7.93
CA SER A 227 4.65 27.92 -8.22
C SER A 227 4.06 26.64 -8.82
N ILE A 228 2.80 26.35 -8.49
CA ILE A 228 2.04 25.26 -9.11
C ILE A 228 1.70 25.66 -10.54
N GLU A 229 1.94 24.77 -11.49
CA GLU A 229 1.37 24.87 -12.83
C GLU A 229 0.37 23.72 -13.01
N GLU A 230 -0.80 24.03 -13.56
CA GLU A 230 -1.87 23.06 -13.79
C GLU A 230 -1.37 21.90 -14.66
N GLY A 231 -1.57 20.66 -14.22
CA GLY A 231 -1.09 19.45 -14.90
C GLY A 231 0.37 19.06 -14.64
N LYS A 232 1.12 19.78 -13.79
CA LYS A 232 2.51 19.46 -13.43
C LYS A 232 2.68 19.03 -11.97
N THR A 233 3.67 18.18 -11.71
CA THR A 233 4.05 17.75 -10.34
C THR A 233 5.11 18.67 -9.75
N ARG A 234 5.09 18.92 -8.44
CA ARG A 234 6.09 19.76 -7.77
C ARG A 234 7.41 19.01 -7.59
N ASN A 235 7.31 17.74 -7.27
CA ASN A 235 8.44 16.86 -7.05
C ASN A 235 8.63 15.89 -8.23
N LYS A 236 9.78 15.21 -8.24
CA LYS A 236 9.96 14.05 -9.14
C LYS A 236 9.05 12.92 -8.67
N VAL A 237 8.23 12.39 -9.60
CA VAL A 237 7.52 11.13 -9.40
C VAL A 237 8.54 10.01 -9.38
N LEU A 238 8.54 9.22 -8.30
CA LEU A 238 9.48 8.13 -8.12
C LEU A 238 9.08 6.92 -8.97
N THR A 239 10.05 6.16 -9.44
CA THR A 239 9.81 4.90 -10.15
C THR A 239 9.98 3.71 -9.20
N PRO A 240 9.29 2.57 -9.44
CA PRO A 240 9.45 1.37 -8.61
C PRO A 240 10.90 0.91 -8.58
N THR A 241 11.59 0.92 -9.73
CA THR A 241 13.01 0.61 -9.89
C THR A 241 13.91 1.44 -8.97
N TYR A 242 13.61 2.73 -8.80
CA TYR A 242 14.42 3.59 -7.92
C TYR A 242 14.23 3.19 -6.45
N LEU A 243 12.98 2.96 -6.03
CA LEU A 243 12.67 2.53 -4.67
C LEU A 243 13.25 1.15 -4.37
N GLU A 244 13.14 0.18 -5.28
CA GLU A 244 13.75 -1.14 -5.17
C GLU A 244 15.27 -1.06 -4.99
N THR A 245 15.93 -0.20 -5.77
CA THR A 245 17.38 0.03 -5.66
C THR A 245 17.74 0.57 -4.29
N VAL A 246 16.98 1.56 -3.79
CA VAL A 246 17.20 2.14 -2.46
C VAL A 246 17.01 1.09 -1.37
N MET A 247 15.92 0.30 -1.44
CA MET A 247 15.66 -0.78 -0.48
C MET A 247 16.74 -1.84 -0.50
N ALA A 248 17.22 -2.24 -1.67
CA ALA A 248 18.27 -3.25 -1.81
C ALA A 248 19.60 -2.78 -1.20
N VAL A 249 20.00 -1.53 -1.42
CA VAL A 249 21.20 -0.96 -0.79
C VAL A 249 21.03 -0.90 0.73
N CYS A 250 19.87 -0.45 1.20
CA CYS A 250 19.57 -0.41 2.63
C CYS A 250 19.62 -1.80 3.28
N ASP A 251 18.97 -2.79 2.71
CA ASP A 251 18.88 -4.13 3.29
C ASP A 251 20.23 -4.88 3.20
N ARG A 252 20.97 -4.71 2.10
CA ARG A 252 22.29 -5.33 1.89
C ARG A 252 23.36 -4.74 2.78
N PHE A 253 23.38 -3.42 2.93
CA PHE A 253 24.48 -2.69 3.60
C PHE A 253 24.06 -2.07 4.93
N LYS A 254 22.92 -2.51 5.49
CA LYS A 254 22.39 -2.08 6.79
C LYS A 254 22.25 -0.56 6.90
N GLN A 255 21.72 0.05 5.85
CA GLN A 255 21.46 1.48 5.80
C GLN A 255 19.96 1.76 6.02
N GLN A 256 19.66 2.99 6.39
CA GLN A 256 18.34 3.59 6.32
C GLN A 256 18.36 4.69 5.27
N ALA A 257 17.27 4.86 4.53
CA ALA A 257 17.21 5.84 3.47
C ALA A 257 16.10 6.85 3.72
N LYS A 258 16.31 8.08 3.28
CA LYS A 258 15.32 9.13 3.39
C LYS A 258 15.33 10.04 2.19
N ARG A 259 14.14 10.49 1.78
CA ARG A 259 13.96 11.54 0.77
C ARG A 259 13.06 12.67 1.29
N ASN A 260 13.47 13.88 0.95
CA ASN A 260 12.69 15.10 1.19
C ASN A 260 11.90 15.47 -0.06
N HIS A 261 10.71 16.05 0.11
CA HIS A 261 10.06 16.80 -0.97
C HIS A 261 10.79 18.13 -1.22
N VAL A 262 10.74 18.65 -2.45
CA VAL A 262 11.41 19.91 -2.86
C VAL A 262 11.06 21.10 -1.96
N LEU A 263 9.78 21.23 -1.59
CA LEU A 263 9.27 22.27 -0.67
C LEU A 263 9.56 22.00 0.82
N CYS A 264 10.17 20.86 1.16
CA CYS A 264 10.40 20.44 2.55
C CYS A 264 11.88 20.07 2.80
N GLY A 265 12.76 21.05 2.61
CA GLY A 265 14.17 20.94 3.01
C GLY A 265 15.04 20.06 2.11
N MET A 266 14.68 19.87 0.83
CA MET A 266 15.59 19.33 -0.17
C MET A 266 16.61 20.41 -0.57
N SER A 267 17.90 20.12 -0.42
CA SER A 267 18.97 21.09 -0.67
C SER A 267 19.36 21.23 -2.14
N GLN A 268 19.13 20.18 -2.94
CA GLN A 268 19.43 20.13 -4.36
C GLN A 268 18.15 19.73 -5.11
N PRO A 269 17.23 20.68 -5.34
CA PRO A 269 15.90 20.39 -5.86
C PRO A 269 15.89 20.01 -7.34
N MET A 270 16.95 20.38 -8.07
CA MET A 270 17.13 20.07 -9.48
C MET A 270 17.78 18.70 -9.71
N HIS A 271 17.93 17.86 -8.67
CA HIS A 271 18.51 16.53 -8.80
C HIS A 271 18.00 15.63 -7.67
N ASP A 272 17.06 14.76 -8.00
CA ASP A 272 16.43 13.90 -7.00
C ASP A 272 17.42 12.94 -6.33
N HIS A 273 17.29 12.74 -5.01
CA HIS A 273 18.23 11.91 -4.25
C HIS A 273 17.64 11.41 -2.94
N PHE A 274 18.06 10.20 -2.54
CA PHE A 274 17.90 9.68 -1.20
C PHE A 274 19.18 9.92 -0.39
N LYS A 275 19.02 10.34 0.86
CA LYS A 275 20.08 10.39 1.87
C LYS A 275 20.08 9.08 2.63
N LEU A 276 21.23 8.43 2.69
CA LEU A 276 21.40 7.18 3.41
C LEU A 276 22.28 7.38 4.64
N LYS A 277 21.99 6.62 5.69
CA LYS A 277 22.77 6.58 6.93
C LYS A 277 22.85 5.14 7.44
N PRO A 278 23.87 4.81 8.25
CA PRO A 278 23.89 3.53 8.96
C PRO A 278 22.66 3.34 9.86
N GLU A 279 22.14 2.11 9.96
CA GLU A 279 20.98 1.76 10.80
C GLU A 279 21.28 1.77 12.33
N GLN A 280 22.52 2.06 12.72
CA GLN A 280 23.04 2.11 14.09
C GLN A 280 23.15 3.55 14.58
N ASN A 281 22.92 4.51 13.68
CA ASN A 281 22.73 5.89 14.08
C ASN A 281 21.61 5.93 15.13
N PRO A 282 21.76 6.69 16.24
CA PRO A 282 20.77 6.74 17.33
C PRO A 282 19.34 6.98 16.85
N GLY A 283 19.15 7.70 15.73
CA GLY A 283 17.84 7.90 15.12
C GLY A 283 17.07 6.62 14.72
N ALA A 284 17.78 5.51 14.49
CA ALA A 284 17.17 4.23 14.13
C ALA A 284 16.44 3.55 15.30
N SER A 285 16.76 3.88 16.56
CA SER A 285 16.04 3.33 17.72
C SER A 285 14.58 3.76 17.74
N LEU A 286 14.30 5.01 17.33
CA LEU A 286 12.94 5.53 17.22
C LEU A 286 12.17 4.92 16.05
N HIS A 287 12.86 4.56 14.95
CA HIS A 287 12.23 3.76 13.90
C HIS A 287 11.72 2.44 14.44
N ARG A 288 12.55 1.67 15.16
CA ARG A 288 12.16 0.39 15.78
C ARG A 288 10.97 0.52 16.72
N TYR A 289 10.90 1.62 17.44
CA TYR A 289 9.77 1.92 18.32
C TYR A 289 8.43 2.07 17.58
N PHE A 290 8.46 2.47 16.30
CA PHE A 290 7.25 2.72 15.49
C PHE A 290 6.64 1.49 14.84
N TYR A 291 7.35 0.36 14.69
CA TYR A 291 6.86 -0.78 13.92
C TYR A 291 6.70 -2.12 14.67
N GLN A 292 6.68 -2.13 16.02
CA GLN A 292 6.48 -3.36 16.83
C GLN A 292 7.21 -4.58 16.22
N ALA A 293 8.55 -4.56 16.25
CA ALA A 293 9.46 -5.45 15.51
C ALA A 293 9.17 -6.98 15.61
N ASP A 294 8.29 -7.42 16.50
CA ASP A 294 7.86 -8.82 16.67
C ASP A 294 6.80 -9.27 15.64
N LYS A 295 6.13 -8.35 14.94
CA LYS A 295 5.25 -8.69 13.80
C LYS A 295 6.12 -8.88 12.56
N GLY A 296 6.28 -10.13 12.10
CA GLY A 296 6.98 -10.43 10.85
C GLY A 296 6.32 -9.72 9.64
N LEU A 297 7.07 -9.58 8.54
CA LEU A 297 6.56 -8.96 7.31
C LEU A 297 5.66 -9.94 6.54
N ASN A 298 4.48 -9.48 6.11
CA ASN A 298 3.57 -10.25 5.27
C ASN A 298 3.99 -10.24 3.78
N THR A 299 3.46 -11.18 3.00
CA THR A 299 3.66 -11.23 1.53
C THR A 299 2.85 -10.19 0.76
N THR A 300 1.89 -9.57 1.43
CA THR A 300 1.07 -8.44 0.96
C THR A 300 1.51 -7.18 1.71
N VAL A 301 1.20 -6.01 1.17
CA VAL A 301 1.53 -4.72 1.80
C VAL A 301 0.63 -4.46 2.98
N ASP A 302 1.21 -4.34 4.16
CA ASP A 302 0.52 -3.89 5.36
C ASP A 302 0.56 -2.38 5.42
N LEU A 303 -0.57 -1.76 5.78
CA LEU A 303 -0.69 -0.31 5.94
C LEU A 303 -1.26 0.01 7.31
N TYR A 304 -0.52 0.79 8.10
CA TYR A 304 -0.92 1.14 9.45
C TYR A 304 -0.37 2.49 9.87
N ARG A 305 -0.95 3.06 10.92
CA ARG A 305 -0.51 4.33 11.50
C ARG A 305 0.16 4.04 12.84
N PRO A 306 1.49 4.25 12.98
CA PRO A 306 2.20 3.91 14.21
C PRO A 306 1.50 4.50 15.44
N THR A 307 1.08 3.64 16.37
CA THR A 307 0.23 4.08 17.49
C THR A 307 0.96 5.06 18.41
N CYS A 308 2.27 4.92 18.47
CA CYS A 308 3.20 5.67 19.31
C CYS A 308 3.82 6.90 18.63
N ALA A 309 3.42 7.22 17.39
CA ALA A 309 3.79 8.47 16.73
C ALA A 309 2.88 9.63 17.17
N ALA A 310 3.47 10.82 17.37
CA ALA A 310 2.75 12.05 17.68
C ALA A 310 2.15 12.68 16.42
N PHE A 311 2.85 12.50 15.30
CA PHE A 311 2.48 13.01 13.99
C PHE A 311 1.75 11.97 13.15
N ASP A 312 1.05 12.45 12.13
CA ASP A 312 0.25 11.60 11.25
C ASP A 312 1.09 10.82 10.22
N VAL A 313 1.88 9.87 10.71
CA VAL A 313 2.73 9.00 9.89
C VAL A 313 1.91 7.81 9.39
N LEU A 314 2.03 7.52 8.09
CA LEU A 314 1.59 6.25 7.52
C LEU A 314 2.82 5.34 7.33
N ALA A 315 2.71 4.10 7.77
CA ALA A 315 3.70 3.06 7.54
C ALA A 315 3.18 2.06 6.50
N LEU A 316 4.04 1.65 5.58
CA LEU A 316 3.82 0.57 4.62
C LEU A 316 4.90 -0.49 4.84
N ALA A 317 4.51 -1.76 4.95
CA ALA A 317 5.43 -2.87 5.21
C ALA A 317 5.10 -4.06 4.34
N CYS A 318 6.09 -4.72 3.75
CA CYS A 318 5.87 -5.96 2.99
C CYS A 318 7.17 -6.72 2.83
N ALA A 319 7.12 -8.05 2.87
CA ALA A 319 8.26 -8.92 2.57
C ALA A 319 8.64 -8.84 1.08
N ASP A 320 7.66 -8.71 0.18
CA ASP A 320 7.89 -8.48 -1.25
C ASP A 320 8.22 -6.99 -1.50
N ARG A 321 9.47 -6.74 -1.85
CA ARG A 321 10.01 -5.40 -2.08
C ARG A 321 9.59 -4.81 -3.42
N GLU A 322 9.31 -5.65 -4.42
CA GLU A 322 8.79 -5.18 -5.70
C GLU A 322 7.37 -4.66 -5.51
N GLU A 323 6.57 -5.42 -4.76
CA GLU A 323 5.21 -5.05 -4.44
C GLU A 323 5.12 -3.79 -3.57
N LEU A 324 5.97 -3.72 -2.53
CA LEU A 324 6.09 -2.53 -1.70
C LEU A 324 6.47 -1.28 -2.51
N ALA A 325 7.39 -1.43 -3.48
CA ALA A 325 7.81 -0.31 -4.33
C ALA A 325 6.66 0.17 -5.23
N ARG A 326 5.93 -0.75 -5.89
CA ARG A 326 4.78 -0.40 -6.74
C ARG A 326 3.71 0.32 -5.96
N THR A 327 3.27 -0.27 -4.84
CA THR A 327 2.22 0.31 -3.98
C THR A 327 2.63 1.69 -3.48
N LEU A 328 3.90 1.87 -3.09
CA LEU A 328 4.39 3.18 -2.66
C LEU A 328 4.42 4.20 -3.81
N VAL A 329 4.83 3.82 -5.02
CA VAL A 329 4.82 4.74 -6.17
C VAL A 329 3.40 5.23 -6.46
N ASP A 330 2.42 4.34 -6.53
CA ASP A 330 1.03 4.70 -6.83
C ASP A 330 0.49 5.71 -5.81
N LEU A 331 0.73 5.44 -4.53
CA LEU A 331 0.33 6.32 -3.43
C LEU A 331 1.02 7.70 -3.53
N LEU A 332 2.34 7.71 -3.72
CA LEU A 332 3.12 8.95 -3.78
C LEU A 332 2.78 9.78 -5.02
N GLU A 333 2.52 9.13 -6.16
CA GLU A 333 2.07 9.82 -7.37
C GLU A 333 0.70 10.46 -7.15
N HIS A 334 -0.23 9.77 -6.50
CA HIS A 334 -1.55 10.33 -6.18
C HIS A 334 -1.45 11.52 -5.21
N MET A 335 -0.63 11.40 -4.16
CA MET A 335 -0.33 12.50 -3.23
C MET A 335 0.30 13.70 -3.96
N GLU A 336 1.26 13.46 -4.85
CA GLU A 336 1.95 14.49 -5.61
C GLU A 336 1.01 15.22 -6.58
N ARG A 337 0.13 14.49 -7.28
CA ARG A 337 -0.92 15.07 -8.14
C ARG A 337 -1.93 15.90 -7.35
N ALA A 338 -2.16 15.58 -6.08
CA ALA A 338 -2.97 16.37 -5.15
C ALA A 338 -2.19 17.53 -4.50
N HIS A 339 -0.94 17.76 -4.94
CA HIS A 339 -0.02 18.78 -4.45
C HIS A 339 0.34 18.65 -2.97
N GLU A 340 0.26 17.44 -2.42
CA GLU A 340 0.67 17.15 -1.06
C GLU A 340 2.19 17.25 -0.92
N ILE A 341 2.64 17.66 0.27
CA ILE A 341 4.05 17.82 0.59
C ILE A 341 4.40 16.79 1.65
N TYR A 342 5.43 15.99 1.42
CA TYR A 342 5.72 14.86 2.29
C TYR A 342 7.22 14.57 2.41
N THR A 343 7.57 13.75 3.38
CA THR A 343 8.90 13.15 3.51
C THR A 343 8.74 11.65 3.67
N ILE A 344 9.60 10.87 3.02
CA ILE A 344 9.59 9.41 3.13
C ILE A 344 10.90 8.91 3.72
N THR A 345 10.81 7.90 4.59
CA THR A 345 11.98 7.18 5.11
C THR A 345 11.76 5.68 5.00
N TYR A 346 12.81 4.96 4.63
CA TYR A 346 12.87 3.51 4.61
C TYR A 346 13.74 2.99 5.74
N PHE A 347 13.23 1.96 6.42
CA PHE A 347 13.98 1.24 7.44
C PHE A 347 13.50 -0.21 7.54
N GLN A 348 14.39 -1.18 7.34
CA GLN A 348 14.16 -2.61 7.58
C GLN A 348 12.80 -3.13 7.04
N GLY A 349 12.52 -2.93 5.76
CA GLY A 349 11.28 -3.38 5.11
C GLY A 349 10.06 -2.50 5.30
N HIS A 350 10.21 -1.34 5.95
CA HIS A 350 9.13 -0.39 6.21
C HIS A 350 9.39 0.94 5.53
N TRP A 351 8.38 1.48 4.86
CA TRP A 351 8.33 2.86 4.40
C TRP A 351 7.44 3.69 5.31
N PHE A 352 7.95 4.82 5.78
CA PHE A 352 7.21 5.79 6.58
C PHE A 352 7.00 7.05 5.77
N ILE A 353 5.74 7.44 5.58
CA ILE A 353 5.34 8.67 4.90
C ILE A 353 4.83 9.65 5.96
N LEU A 354 5.45 10.83 6.03
CA LEU A 354 4.95 11.94 6.84
C LEU A 354 4.55 13.10 5.93
N PRO A 355 3.25 13.45 5.86
CA PRO A 355 2.77 14.60 5.11
C PRO A 355 3.05 15.91 5.84
N ARG A 356 2.64 17.03 5.24
CA ARG A 356 2.68 18.38 5.78
C ARG A 356 1.34 19.06 5.55
N LYS A 357 1.00 20.03 6.40
CA LYS A 357 -0.13 20.94 6.23
C LYS A 357 0.18 21.89 5.06
N LYS A 358 -0.21 21.51 3.84
CA LYS A 358 0.16 22.25 2.62
C LYS A 358 -0.29 23.71 2.67
N GLU A 359 -1.40 23.99 3.34
CA GLU A 359 -1.94 25.34 3.59
C GLU A 359 -0.99 26.20 4.43
N ALA A 360 -0.16 25.59 5.27
CA ALA A 360 0.81 26.28 6.11
C ALA A 360 2.17 26.51 5.41
N ILE A 361 2.47 25.77 4.33
CA ILE A 361 3.74 25.84 3.59
C ILE A 361 3.66 26.83 2.42
N GLY A 362 2.54 26.90 1.71
CA GLY A 362 2.41 27.75 0.52
C GLY A 362 3.39 27.37 -0.59
N GLU A 363 4.00 28.36 -1.25
CA GLU A 363 4.95 28.19 -2.37
C GLU A 363 6.43 28.34 -1.97
N THR A 364 6.68 28.69 -0.70
CA THR A 364 8.02 28.93 -0.18
C THR A 364 8.53 27.65 0.48
N PRO A 365 9.73 27.16 0.14
CA PRO A 365 10.30 26.00 0.80
C PRO A 365 10.47 26.26 2.30
N ILE A 366 10.00 25.33 3.12
CA ILE A 366 10.24 25.37 4.57
C ILE A 366 11.24 24.29 4.99
N ARG A 367 11.93 24.56 6.10
CA ARG A 367 12.83 23.61 6.74
C ARG A 367 12.21 23.16 8.06
N THR A 368 11.52 22.03 8.01
CA THR A 368 10.95 21.39 9.21
C THR A 368 11.93 20.45 9.90
N GLY A 369 13.15 20.33 9.40
CA GLY A 369 14.06 19.27 9.84
C GLY A 369 13.75 17.96 9.13
N SER A 370 14.78 17.16 9.00
CA SER A 370 14.83 16.08 8.02
C SER A 370 14.59 14.71 8.67
N THR A 371 14.04 14.64 9.87
CA THR A 371 13.88 13.35 10.58
C THR A 371 12.69 13.39 11.54
N VAL A 372 11.77 14.34 11.30
CA VAL A 372 10.58 14.59 12.11
C VAL A 372 9.60 13.43 12.07
N ASN A 373 9.57 12.69 10.96
CA ASN A 373 8.80 11.46 10.81
C ASN A 373 9.25 10.33 11.73
N CYS A 374 10.30 10.58 12.52
CA CYS A 374 10.92 9.67 13.48
C CYS A 374 11.15 10.39 14.82
N HIS A 375 10.45 11.51 15.06
CA HIS A 375 10.60 12.36 16.25
C HIS A 375 12.03 12.83 16.53
N ILE A 376 12.86 13.01 15.50
CA ILE A 376 14.18 13.60 15.66
C ILE A 376 14.11 15.06 15.24
N ILE A 377 14.35 15.96 16.21
CA ILE A 377 14.24 17.41 16.05
C ILE A 377 15.57 18.10 16.38
N ASP A 378 15.76 19.31 15.87
CA ASP A 378 16.88 20.15 16.30
C ASP A 378 16.76 20.43 17.81
N ASP A 379 17.88 20.51 18.53
CA ASP A 379 17.88 20.83 19.97
C ASP A 379 17.13 22.17 20.23
N PRO A 380 15.94 22.14 20.86
CA PRO A 380 15.11 23.32 21.04
C PRO A 380 15.73 24.33 22.00
N ALA A 381 16.66 23.92 22.87
CA ALA A 381 17.39 24.83 23.74
C ALA A 381 18.38 25.70 22.96
N LYS A 382 18.89 25.20 21.83
CA LYS A 382 19.84 25.90 20.95
C LYS A 382 19.16 26.56 19.76
N ASN A 383 18.10 25.94 19.24
CA ASN A 383 17.31 26.44 18.13
C ASN A 383 15.82 26.10 18.29
N PRO A 384 15.02 26.97 18.93
CA PRO A 384 13.61 26.69 19.21
C PRO A 384 12.67 26.88 17.99
N LEU A 385 13.12 27.60 16.96
CA LEU A 385 12.31 27.92 15.77
C LEU A 385 11.90 26.67 14.96
N PRO A 386 12.78 25.69 14.69
CA PRO A 386 12.44 24.43 14.03
C PRO A 386 11.27 23.68 14.66
N LEU A 387 11.20 23.55 15.99
CA LEU A 387 10.12 22.82 16.65
C LEU A 387 8.77 23.53 16.49
N LYS A 388 8.74 24.87 16.61
CA LYS A 388 7.52 25.65 16.35
C LYS A 388 7.05 25.49 14.91
N GLU A 389 7.97 25.52 13.95
CA GLU A 389 7.65 25.30 12.54
C GLU A 389 7.16 23.87 12.28
N VAL A 390 7.76 22.87 12.92
CA VAL A 390 7.29 21.48 12.89
C VAL A 390 5.83 21.39 13.35
N LEU A 391 5.52 21.88 14.54
CA LEU A 391 4.15 21.83 15.09
C LEU A 391 3.14 22.62 14.23
N ARG A 392 3.59 23.70 13.59
CA ARG A 392 2.76 24.50 12.68
C ARG A 392 2.46 23.80 11.36
N THR A 393 3.38 22.99 10.85
CA THR A 393 3.37 22.53 9.45
C THR A 393 3.28 21.02 9.28
N VAL A 394 3.40 20.25 10.36
CA VAL A 394 3.26 18.80 10.37
C VAL A 394 1.91 18.45 11.00
N PRO A 395 1.08 17.62 10.35
CA PRO A 395 -0.18 17.16 10.95
C PRO A 395 0.08 16.29 12.18
N LEU A 396 -0.62 16.58 13.27
CA LEU A 396 -0.75 15.68 14.41
C LEU A 396 -1.58 14.47 14.01
N LYS A 397 -1.45 13.40 14.78
CA LYS A 397 -2.20 12.16 14.55
C LYS A 397 -3.70 12.47 14.37
N GLU A 398 -4.26 12.04 13.24
CA GLU A 398 -5.66 12.11 12.79
C GLU A 398 -6.03 13.42 12.09
N GLU A 399 -5.09 14.36 11.96
CA GLU A 399 -5.31 15.59 11.20
C GLU A 399 -5.21 15.36 9.68
N PHE A 400 -4.39 14.40 9.21
CA PHE A 400 -4.24 14.14 7.78
C PHE A 400 -5.28 13.13 7.29
N GLN A 401 -5.98 13.47 6.20
CA GLN A 401 -7.06 12.66 5.64
C GLN A 401 -6.52 11.54 4.74
N TRP A 402 -5.86 10.54 5.35
CA TRP A 402 -5.26 9.41 4.64
C TRP A 402 -6.25 8.63 3.78
N ALA A 403 -7.51 8.50 4.21
CA ALA A 403 -8.55 7.78 3.50
C ALA A 403 -8.68 8.20 2.02
N LYS A 404 -8.50 9.49 1.71
CA LYS A 404 -8.53 10.02 0.33
C LYS A 404 -7.49 9.39 -0.60
N TYR A 405 -6.35 8.98 -0.06
CA TYR A 405 -5.20 8.49 -0.83
C TYR A 405 -5.10 6.96 -0.83
N LEU A 406 -5.70 6.32 0.17
CA LEU A 406 -5.73 4.86 0.27
C LEU A 406 -6.80 4.22 -0.62
N THR A 407 -7.80 5.00 -1.06
CA THR A 407 -8.89 4.55 -1.95
C THR A 407 -8.48 4.45 -3.42
N THR A 408 -7.26 4.84 -3.79
CA THR A 408 -6.78 4.85 -5.18
C THR A 408 -5.61 3.90 -5.42
N CYS A 409 -5.09 3.25 -4.37
CA CYS A 409 -4.03 2.25 -4.50
C CYS A 409 -4.61 0.94 -5.04
N SER A 410 -3.90 0.26 -5.96
CA SER A 410 -4.27 -1.07 -6.44
C SER A 410 -4.49 -2.01 -5.27
N ALA A 411 -5.74 -2.36 -5.07
CA ALA A 411 -6.20 -2.75 -3.78
C ALA A 411 -5.95 -4.28 -3.56
N SER A 412 -5.65 -5.04 -4.63
CA SER A 412 -5.41 -6.49 -4.61
C SER A 412 -4.22 -6.96 -3.77
N LEU A 413 -3.44 -6.04 -3.20
CA LEU A 413 -2.10 -6.31 -2.64
C LEU A 413 -1.92 -5.79 -1.20
N ILE A 414 -2.99 -5.33 -0.54
CA ILE A 414 -2.94 -4.74 0.80
C ILE A 414 -3.56 -5.67 1.86
N ARG A 415 -2.79 -6.12 2.87
CA ARG A 415 -3.37 -6.75 4.10
C ARG A 415 -3.23 -5.80 5.29
N GLN A 416 -4.36 -5.31 5.80
CA GLN A 416 -4.59 -4.78 7.17
C GLN A 416 -3.76 -3.53 7.57
N ASP A 417 -4.28 -2.48 8.22
CA ASP A 417 -5.47 -2.27 9.05
C ASP A 417 -6.31 -1.09 8.50
N LEU A 418 -7.08 -1.32 7.44
CA LEU A 418 -8.09 -0.36 6.94
C LEU A 418 -9.04 0.10 8.06
N ASP A 419 -9.27 -0.74 9.06
CA ASP A 419 -10.07 -0.42 10.25
C ASP A 419 -9.45 0.68 11.13
N GLU A 420 -8.11 0.80 11.22
CA GLU A 420 -7.45 1.87 11.99
C GLU A 420 -7.43 3.20 11.22
N VAL A 421 -7.29 3.14 9.89
CA VAL A 421 -7.24 4.34 9.06
C VAL A 421 -8.64 4.90 8.77
N LEU A 422 -9.64 4.03 8.65
CA LEU A 422 -11.06 4.38 8.54
C LEU A 422 -11.76 4.46 9.90
N ALA A 423 -11.05 4.23 11.01
CA ALA A 423 -11.64 4.06 12.34
C ALA A 423 -12.74 5.08 12.67
N PRO A 424 -12.61 6.40 12.39
CA PRO A 424 -13.65 7.35 12.74
C PRO A 424 -14.94 7.17 11.91
N GLU A 425 -14.81 6.92 10.61
CA GLU A 425 -15.95 6.73 9.71
C GLU A 425 -16.58 5.35 9.88
N LEU A 426 -15.73 4.33 10.02
CA LEU A 426 -16.16 2.96 10.29
C LEU A 426 -16.81 2.85 11.66
N THR A 427 -16.31 3.50 12.71
CA THR A 427 -16.95 3.51 14.04
C THR A 427 -18.32 4.16 13.98
N LYS A 428 -18.47 5.28 13.25
CA LYS A 428 -19.78 5.92 13.04
C LYS A 428 -20.73 5.02 12.24
N ALA A 429 -20.23 4.41 11.17
CA ALA A 429 -20.99 3.48 10.36
C ALA A 429 -21.40 2.23 11.15
N GLN A 430 -20.49 1.63 11.91
CA GLN A 430 -20.75 0.50 12.82
C GLN A 430 -21.76 0.87 13.88
N ALA A 431 -21.64 2.03 14.53
CA ALA A 431 -22.64 2.49 15.48
C ALA A 431 -24.02 2.61 14.81
N LEU A 432 -24.06 3.19 13.60
CA LEU A 432 -25.30 3.34 12.84
C LEU A 432 -25.91 1.99 12.45
N VAL A 433 -25.09 1.06 11.94
CA VAL A 433 -25.47 -0.31 11.56
C VAL A 433 -25.94 -1.08 12.80
N PHE A 434 -25.19 -1.08 13.89
CA PHE A 434 -25.58 -1.74 15.13
C PHE A 434 -26.83 -1.13 15.76
N CYS A 435 -27.12 0.15 15.55
CA CYS A 435 -28.35 0.77 16.05
C CYS A 435 -29.57 0.52 15.15
N LYS A 436 -29.40 0.48 13.83
CA LYS A 436 -30.53 0.53 12.88
C LYS A 436 -30.68 -0.70 12.01
N TYR A 437 -29.58 -1.33 11.59
CA TYR A 437 -29.62 -2.49 10.71
C TYR A 437 -30.00 -3.75 11.49
N GLU A 438 -30.91 -4.52 10.90
CA GLU A 438 -31.30 -5.83 11.41
C GLU A 438 -30.77 -6.93 10.46
N PRO A 439 -29.73 -7.66 10.88
CA PRO A 439 -29.22 -8.80 10.11
C PRO A 439 -30.28 -9.86 9.85
N VAL A 440 -30.16 -10.58 8.75
CA VAL A 440 -31.16 -11.61 8.45
C VAL A 440 -30.99 -12.80 9.40
N ASP A 441 -32.10 -13.29 9.96
CA ASP A 441 -32.06 -14.48 10.83
C ASP A 441 -32.12 -15.74 9.98
N TYR A 442 -30.96 -16.37 9.77
CA TYR A 442 -30.84 -17.62 9.01
C TYR A 442 -31.26 -18.87 9.80
N HIS A 443 -31.48 -18.77 11.12
CA HIS A 443 -31.86 -19.93 11.94
C HIS A 443 -33.36 -20.24 11.86
N ARG A 444 -34.19 -19.24 11.55
CA ARG A 444 -35.53 -19.47 11.04
C ARG A 444 -35.41 -19.70 9.54
N ALA A 445 -36.14 -20.66 8.98
CA ALA A 445 -36.17 -20.87 7.54
C ALA A 445 -36.77 -19.64 6.86
N ALA A 446 -35.94 -18.62 6.60
CA ALA A 446 -36.33 -17.47 5.80
C ALA A 446 -36.67 -18.03 4.42
N PRO A 447 -37.90 -17.81 3.92
CA PRO A 447 -38.32 -18.33 2.63
C PRO A 447 -37.67 -17.51 1.51
N TRP A 448 -36.38 -17.75 1.29
CA TRP A 448 -35.60 -17.10 0.23
C TRP A 448 -36.19 -17.36 -1.14
N GLY A 449 -36.18 -16.33 -1.97
CA GLY A 449 -36.80 -16.34 -3.30
C GLY A 449 -38.31 -16.39 -3.23
N MET A 450 -38.93 -16.02 -2.09
CA MET A 450 -40.38 -15.84 -1.99
C MET A 450 -40.83 -14.38 -1.93
N GLY A 451 -39.90 -13.42 -1.80
CA GLY A 451 -40.21 -11.98 -1.75
C GLY A 451 -40.48 -11.45 -0.34
N ALA A 452 -40.31 -12.27 0.70
CA ALA A 452 -40.66 -11.94 2.08
C ALA A 452 -39.83 -10.77 2.65
N ASN A 453 -38.58 -10.61 2.22
CA ASN A 453 -37.75 -9.47 2.62
C ASN A 453 -37.99 -8.22 1.75
N LEU A 454 -38.58 -8.39 0.56
CA LEU A 454 -38.88 -7.29 -0.37
C LEU A 454 -40.19 -6.59 -0.07
N GLU A 455 -41.19 -7.30 0.47
CA GLU A 455 -42.41 -6.68 1.00
C GLU A 455 -42.09 -5.61 2.07
N ARG A 456 -41.01 -5.80 2.83
CA ARG A 456 -40.53 -4.79 3.81
C ARG A 456 -39.98 -3.52 3.12
N LEU A 457 -39.52 -3.62 1.88
CA LEU A 457 -38.95 -2.51 1.11
C LEU A 457 -39.99 -1.57 0.50
N GLU A 458 -41.25 -2.00 0.33
CA GLU A 458 -42.31 -1.16 -0.24
C GLU A 458 -42.45 0.18 0.48
N SER A 459 -42.29 0.15 1.81
CA SER A 459 -42.34 1.35 2.65
C SER A 459 -41.17 2.33 2.43
N TRP A 460 -40.10 1.91 1.75
CA TRP A 460 -38.86 2.67 1.58
C TRP A 460 -38.60 3.11 0.14
N THR A 461 -39.08 2.35 -0.84
CA THR A 461 -38.77 2.56 -2.27
C THR A 461 -40.01 2.64 -3.16
N GLY A 462 -41.22 2.36 -2.64
CA GLY A 462 -42.46 2.40 -3.40
C GLY A 462 -42.82 1.08 -4.08
N THR A 463 -43.98 1.04 -4.76
CA THR A 463 -44.56 -0.18 -5.36
C THR A 463 -43.80 -0.69 -6.58
N ASN A 464 -43.10 0.19 -7.31
CA ASN A 464 -42.38 -0.15 -8.55
C ASN A 464 -41.32 -1.25 -8.35
N VAL A 465 -40.63 -1.25 -7.20
CA VAL A 465 -39.60 -2.25 -6.86
C VAL A 465 -40.20 -3.64 -6.72
N THR A 466 -41.31 -3.73 -5.98
CA THR A 466 -41.98 -5.00 -5.72
C THR A 466 -42.64 -5.55 -6.98
N ASP A 467 -43.22 -4.69 -7.81
CA ASP A 467 -43.79 -5.07 -9.11
C ASP A 467 -42.70 -5.61 -10.05
N ALA A 468 -41.54 -4.95 -10.15
CA ALA A 468 -40.43 -5.42 -10.97
C ALA A 468 -39.88 -6.79 -10.48
N TYR A 469 -39.76 -6.97 -9.17
CA TYR A 469 -39.32 -8.25 -8.61
C TYR A 469 -40.32 -9.38 -8.87
N TYR A 470 -41.62 -9.16 -8.62
CA TYR A 470 -42.61 -10.21 -8.84
C TYR A 470 -42.83 -10.49 -10.32
N THR A 471 -42.69 -9.51 -11.20
CA THR A 471 -42.76 -9.70 -12.66
C THR A 471 -41.59 -10.54 -13.15
N SER A 472 -40.34 -10.17 -12.82
CA SER A 472 -39.15 -10.97 -13.18
C SER A 472 -39.24 -12.41 -12.66
N ARG A 473 -39.79 -12.61 -11.45
CA ARG A 473 -40.01 -13.95 -10.89
C ARG A 473 -41.07 -14.75 -11.65
N ARG A 474 -42.21 -14.14 -11.99
CA ARG A 474 -43.29 -14.81 -12.74
C ARG A 474 -42.83 -15.24 -14.13
N GLU A 475 -41.98 -14.45 -14.76
CA GLU A 475 -41.39 -14.76 -16.06
C GLU A 475 -40.25 -15.79 -15.98
N GLY A 476 -39.87 -16.23 -14.77
CA GLY A 476 -38.80 -17.21 -14.58
C GLY A 476 -37.41 -16.64 -14.86
N CYS A 477 -37.28 -15.33 -14.88
CA CYS A 477 -36.06 -14.60 -15.23
C CYS A 477 -35.17 -14.28 -14.01
N GLN A 478 -35.49 -14.83 -12.84
CA GLN A 478 -34.61 -14.74 -11.66
C GLN A 478 -33.55 -15.84 -11.73
N ASP A 479 -32.33 -15.52 -11.27
CA ASP A 479 -31.12 -16.34 -11.41
C ASP A 479 -31.36 -17.85 -11.45
N THR A 480 -31.16 -18.44 -12.64
CA THR A 480 -31.40 -19.85 -12.94
C THR A 480 -30.27 -20.77 -12.48
N ARG A 481 -29.18 -20.24 -11.88
CA ARG A 481 -28.00 -20.98 -11.42
C ARG A 481 -28.20 -21.67 -10.06
N HIS A 482 -29.42 -21.98 -9.65
CA HIS A 482 -29.74 -22.44 -8.28
C HIS A 482 -29.47 -21.42 -7.15
N ASP A 483 -29.17 -20.16 -7.47
CA ASP A 483 -28.87 -19.09 -6.51
C ASP A 483 -30.13 -18.42 -5.92
N LYS A 484 -30.97 -19.26 -5.32
CA LYS A 484 -32.29 -18.85 -4.84
C LYS A 484 -32.16 -17.86 -3.69
N GLY A 485 -32.52 -16.61 -3.95
CA GLY A 485 -32.60 -15.53 -2.95
C GLY A 485 -31.47 -14.51 -3.01
N HIS A 486 -30.48 -14.67 -3.90
CA HIS A 486 -29.39 -13.69 -4.09
C HIS A 486 -29.94 -12.30 -4.41
N THR A 487 -30.76 -12.18 -5.45
CA THR A 487 -31.40 -10.93 -5.84
C THR A 487 -32.22 -10.29 -4.71
N GLU A 488 -32.95 -11.12 -3.95
CA GLU A 488 -33.73 -10.67 -2.80
C GLU A 488 -32.82 -10.11 -1.68
N PHE A 489 -31.70 -10.78 -1.42
CA PHE A 489 -30.71 -10.31 -0.45
C PHE A 489 -30.03 -9.03 -0.93
N ALA A 490 -29.56 -9.00 -2.19
CA ALA A 490 -28.86 -7.86 -2.77
C ALA A 490 -29.73 -6.60 -2.74
N ALA A 491 -31.02 -6.72 -3.10
CA ALA A 491 -31.97 -5.61 -3.02
C ALA A 491 -32.24 -5.15 -1.57
N TYR A 492 -32.41 -6.09 -0.63
CA TYR A 492 -32.57 -5.78 0.79
C TYR A 492 -31.34 -5.06 1.38
N ALA A 493 -30.14 -5.57 1.09
CA ALA A 493 -28.87 -4.99 1.53
C ALA A 493 -28.67 -3.59 0.91
N THR A 494 -28.87 -3.45 -0.40
CA THR A 494 -28.80 -2.17 -1.13
C THR A 494 -29.68 -1.11 -0.47
N ALA A 495 -30.91 -1.48 -0.12
CA ALA A 495 -31.86 -0.56 0.51
C ALA A 495 -31.38 -0.09 1.88
N TRP A 496 -30.85 -1.00 2.70
CA TRP A 496 -30.31 -0.64 4.02
C TRP A 496 -29.06 0.23 3.90
N ILE A 497 -28.11 -0.15 3.04
CA ILE A 497 -26.88 0.62 2.83
C ILE A 497 -27.23 2.03 2.35
N GLY A 498 -28.10 2.15 1.35
CA GLY A 498 -28.55 3.43 0.83
C GLY A 498 -29.19 4.33 1.89
N ARG A 499 -30.07 3.77 2.75
CA ARG A 499 -30.71 4.53 3.83
C ARG A 499 -29.73 5.01 4.89
N LEU A 500 -28.82 4.13 5.31
CA LEU A 500 -27.83 4.46 6.33
C LEU A 500 -26.76 5.42 5.78
N SER A 501 -26.45 5.34 4.49
CA SER A 501 -25.58 6.29 3.77
C SER A 501 -26.26 7.62 3.41
N GLY A 502 -27.58 7.75 3.66
CA GLY A 502 -28.31 9.01 3.47
C GLY A 502 -28.75 9.29 2.03
N LEU A 503 -28.96 8.26 1.19
CA LEU A 503 -29.56 8.44 -0.13
C LEU A 503 -30.96 9.07 -0.01
N ASN A 504 -31.27 9.97 -0.95
CA ASN A 504 -32.64 10.42 -1.12
C ASN A 504 -33.50 9.29 -1.72
N TYR A 505 -34.82 9.45 -1.62
CA TYR A 505 -35.77 8.42 -2.06
C TYR A 505 -35.60 8.00 -3.52
N LYS A 506 -35.37 8.95 -4.44
CA LYS A 506 -35.23 8.67 -5.88
C LYS A 506 -33.94 7.91 -6.19
N ASP A 507 -32.85 8.22 -5.49
CA ASP A 507 -31.57 7.53 -5.68
C ASP A 507 -31.61 6.14 -5.06
N LEU A 508 -32.29 5.99 -3.92
CA LEU A 508 -32.53 4.70 -3.28
C LEU A 508 -33.38 3.78 -4.16
N GLU A 509 -34.48 4.28 -4.71
CA GLU A 509 -35.34 3.52 -5.64
C GLU A 509 -34.54 3.03 -6.86
N ALA A 510 -33.74 3.90 -7.49
CA ALA A 510 -32.90 3.51 -8.62
C ALA A 510 -31.88 2.42 -8.27
N ALA A 511 -31.18 2.55 -7.14
CA ALA A 511 -30.20 1.55 -6.71
C ALA A 511 -30.86 0.19 -6.42
N VAL A 512 -32.03 0.18 -5.76
CA VAL A 512 -32.76 -1.05 -5.45
C VAL A 512 -33.36 -1.68 -6.70
N LEU A 513 -33.87 -0.88 -7.65
CA LEU A 513 -34.32 -1.39 -8.95
C LEU A 513 -33.17 -2.03 -9.73
N ALA A 514 -31.98 -1.42 -9.74
CA ALA A 514 -30.79 -2.02 -10.33
C ALA A 514 -30.47 -3.37 -9.67
N ALA A 515 -30.51 -3.45 -8.33
CA ALA A 515 -30.32 -4.69 -7.59
C ALA A 515 -31.36 -5.77 -7.93
N VAL A 516 -32.62 -5.40 -8.20
CA VAL A 516 -33.66 -6.36 -8.59
C VAL A 516 -33.44 -6.93 -9.99
N VAL A 517 -32.93 -6.14 -10.93
CA VAL A 517 -32.83 -6.57 -12.34
C VAL A 517 -31.43 -7.03 -12.75
N HIS A 518 -30.40 -6.84 -11.92
CA HIS A 518 -29.01 -7.10 -12.33
C HIS A 518 -28.75 -8.54 -12.77
N ASP A 519 -29.36 -9.53 -12.10
CA ASP A 519 -29.14 -10.95 -12.36
C ASP A 519 -30.04 -11.54 -13.46
N THR A 520 -30.95 -10.75 -14.03
CA THR A 520 -31.96 -11.26 -14.95
C THR A 520 -31.39 -11.84 -16.24
N GLY A 521 -30.20 -11.40 -16.65
CA GLY A 521 -29.50 -11.87 -17.83
C GLY A 521 -29.14 -13.36 -17.80
N TYR A 522 -28.96 -13.97 -16.61
CA TYR A 522 -28.59 -15.39 -16.53
C TYR A 522 -29.65 -16.32 -17.08
N ALA A 523 -30.93 -15.93 -17.02
CA ALA A 523 -32.03 -16.72 -17.56
C ALA A 523 -31.99 -16.86 -19.09
N PHE A 524 -31.23 -16.01 -19.78
CA PHE A 524 -31.12 -15.99 -21.23
C PHE A 524 -29.87 -16.71 -21.75
N ILE A 525 -29.04 -17.26 -20.85
CA ILE A 525 -27.81 -17.99 -21.22
C ILE A 525 -28.14 -19.49 -21.34
N PRO A 526 -27.95 -20.11 -22.52
CA PRO A 526 -28.20 -21.55 -22.69
C PRO A 526 -27.31 -22.41 -21.80
N ASN A 527 -27.92 -23.39 -21.12
CA ASN A 527 -27.24 -24.37 -20.26
C ASN A 527 -26.34 -23.70 -19.19
N VAL A 528 -26.76 -22.54 -18.66
CA VAL A 528 -25.96 -21.74 -17.73
C VAL A 528 -25.54 -22.53 -16.48
N SER A 529 -26.41 -23.38 -15.93
CA SER A 529 -26.08 -24.24 -14.79
C SER A 529 -24.95 -25.21 -15.11
N ASP A 530 -25.03 -25.93 -16.23
CA ASP A 530 -23.98 -26.87 -16.66
C ASP A 530 -22.64 -26.15 -16.94
N ARG A 531 -22.69 -24.91 -17.45
CA ARG A 531 -21.49 -24.08 -17.66
C ARG A 531 -20.85 -23.69 -16.33
N TYR A 532 -21.66 -23.29 -15.34
CA TYR A 532 -21.16 -22.96 -14.00
C TYR A 532 -20.61 -24.16 -13.25
N ASP A 533 -21.20 -25.35 -13.39
CA ASP A 533 -20.67 -26.59 -12.82
C ASP A 533 -19.26 -26.89 -13.36
N ARG A 534 -19.05 -26.66 -14.66
CA ARG A 534 -17.72 -26.80 -15.29
C ARG A 534 -16.73 -25.75 -14.80
N ILE A 535 -17.13 -24.48 -14.73
CA ILE A 535 -16.28 -23.40 -14.19
C ILE A 535 -15.85 -23.73 -12.77
N THR A 536 -16.80 -24.10 -11.92
CA THR A 536 -16.54 -24.36 -10.50
C THR A 536 -15.62 -25.56 -10.33
N SER A 537 -15.86 -26.64 -11.09
CA SER A 537 -15.00 -27.83 -11.10
C SER A 537 -13.58 -27.53 -11.64
N GLY A 538 -13.47 -26.71 -12.69
CA GLY A 538 -12.18 -26.33 -13.27
C GLY A 538 -11.36 -25.40 -12.38
N ARG A 539 -12.01 -24.48 -11.64
CA ARG A 539 -11.33 -23.60 -10.67
C ARG A 539 -10.64 -24.34 -9.54
N ILE A 540 -11.19 -25.47 -9.10
CA ILE A 540 -10.62 -26.30 -8.03
C ILE A 540 -9.74 -27.43 -8.58
N SER A 541 -9.59 -27.53 -9.90
CA SER A 541 -8.73 -28.54 -10.52
C SER A 541 -7.27 -28.29 -10.18
N PRO A 542 -6.46 -29.32 -9.90
CA PRO A 542 -5.02 -29.19 -9.78
C PRO A 542 -4.32 -28.95 -11.14
N ASP A 543 -5.04 -29.07 -12.27
CA ASP A 543 -4.51 -28.84 -13.62
C ASP A 543 -4.60 -27.35 -14.01
N PRO A 544 -3.45 -26.66 -14.23
CA PRO A 544 -3.43 -25.24 -14.61
C PRO A 544 -4.19 -24.92 -15.90
N GLU A 545 -4.25 -25.85 -16.87
CA GLU A 545 -4.96 -25.61 -18.12
C GLU A 545 -6.48 -25.64 -17.92
N GLN A 546 -6.97 -26.51 -17.04
CA GLN A 546 -8.38 -26.53 -16.64
C GLN A 546 -8.77 -25.29 -15.83
N GLN A 547 -7.86 -24.78 -15.00
CA GLN A 547 -8.06 -23.50 -14.30
C GLN A 547 -8.16 -22.33 -15.28
N ARG A 548 -7.26 -22.27 -16.29
CA ARG A 548 -7.27 -21.24 -17.33
C ARG A 548 -8.59 -21.25 -18.12
N LEU A 549 -9.02 -22.42 -18.59
CA LEU A 549 -10.28 -22.58 -19.33
C LEU A 549 -11.49 -22.18 -18.50
N ALA A 550 -11.50 -22.51 -17.20
CA ALA A 550 -12.58 -22.10 -16.30
C ALA A 550 -12.65 -20.58 -16.11
N LEU A 551 -11.52 -19.87 -16.10
CA LEU A 551 -11.49 -18.41 -16.03
C LEU A 551 -12.00 -17.76 -17.32
N GLU A 552 -11.65 -18.33 -18.48
CA GLU A 552 -12.13 -17.85 -19.79
C GLU A 552 -13.64 -18.03 -19.95
N ASP A 553 -14.16 -19.20 -19.55
CA ASP A 553 -15.60 -19.49 -19.58
C ASP A 553 -16.39 -18.57 -18.62
N ASP A 554 -15.88 -18.30 -17.42
CA ASP A 554 -16.52 -17.35 -16.47
C ASP A 554 -16.58 -15.94 -17.07
N ALA A 555 -15.49 -15.46 -17.66
CA ALA A 555 -15.45 -14.15 -18.31
C ALA A 555 -16.40 -14.06 -19.51
N ALA A 556 -16.58 -15.14 -20.28
CA ALA A 556 -17.55 -15.18 -21.37
C ALA A 556 -18.99 -15.09 -20.86
N ILE A 557 -19.34 -15.87 -19.84
CA ILE A 557 -20.68 -15.87 -19.25
C ILE A 557 -21.03 -14.50 -18.68
N ARG A 558 -20.13 -13.85 -17.94
CA ARG A 558 -20.36 -12.52 -17.38
C ARG A 558 -20.72 -11.49 -18.45
N ARG A 559 -20.04 -11.52 -19.61
CA ARG A 559 -20.35 -10.64 -20.75
C ARG A 559 -21.73 -10.91 -21.36
N GLU A 560 -22.08 -12.19 -21.55
CA GLU A 560 -23.41 -12.58 -22.05
C GLU A 560 -24.51 -12.15 -21.07
N HIS A 561 -24.26 -12.37 -19.78
CA HIS A 561 -25.14 -12.00 -18.68
C HIS A 561 -25.40 -10.49 -18.65
N GLN A 562 -24.34 -9.69 -18.61
CA GLN A 562 -24.40 -8.23 -18.55
C GLN A 562 -25.20 -7.63 -19.72
N ALA A 563 -24.99 -8.13 -20.94
CA ALA A 563 -25.73 -7.69 -22.11
C ALA A 563 -27.23 -8.01 -22.00
N ALA A 564 -27.57 -9.24 -21.59
CA ALA A 564 -28.95 -9.66 -21.43
C ALA A 564 -29.68 -8.94 -20.28
N SER A 565 -29.00 -8.69 -19.15
CA SER A 565 -29.56 -7.93 -18.03
C SER A 565 -29.90 -6.50 -18.41
N VAL A 566 -29.08 -5.86 -19.24
CA VAL A 566 -29.34 -4.51 -19.75
C VAL A 566 -30.58 -4.48 -20.65
N GLU A 567 -30.68 -5.41 -21.59
CA GLU A 567 -31.85 -5.52 -22.47
C GLU A 567 -33.13 -5.77 -21.66
N TYR A 568 -33.07 -6.65 -20.68
CA TYR A 568 -34.25 -6.98 -19.88
C TYR A 568 -34.64 -5.86 -18.91
N ALA A 569 -33.66 -5.14 -18.34
CA ALA A 569 -33.93 -3.93 -17.56
C ALA A 569 -34.65 -2.86 -18.39
N GLN A 570 -34.31 -2.71 -19.69
CA GLN A 570 -35.03 -1.81 -20.62
C GLN A 570 -36.50 -2.21 -20.79
N ILE A 571 -36.77 -3.51 -20.88
CA ILE A 571 -38.12 -4.04 -21.05
C ILE A 571 -38.93 -3.83 -19.77
N LEU A 572 -38.42 -4.30 -18.62
CA LEU A 572 -39.14 -4.26 -17.34
C LEU A 572 -39.42 -2.85 -16.84
N LEU A 573 -38.47 -1.93 -17.05
CA LEU A 573 -38.53 -0.57 -16.52
C LEU A 573 -38.87 0.45 -17.60
N SER A 574 -39.49 -0.01 -18.70
CA SER A 574 -39.91 0.86 -19.80
C SER A 574 -40.82 2.00 -19.30
N GLY A 575 -40.46 3.23 -19.65
CA GLY A 575 -41.15 4.43 -19.19
C GLY A 575 -40.77 4.92 -17.79
N HIS A 576 -39.87 4.23 -17.08
CA HIS A 576 -39.36 4.69 -15.79
C HIS A 576 -38.47 5.94 -15.95
N PRO A 577 -38.67 7.02 -15.15
CA PRO A 577 -37.93 8.28 -15.32
C PRO A 577 -36.41 8.18 -15.14
N GLN A 578 -35.92 7.13 -14.48
CA GLN A 578 -34.49 6.90 -14.22
C GLN A 578 -33.92 5.70 -15.00
N LEU A 579 -34.62 5.22 -16.04
CA LEU A 579 -34.25 4.01 -16.78
C LEU A 579 -32.78 4.02 -17.26
N GLU A 580 -32.33 5.09 -17.91
CA GLU A 580 -30.95 5.20 -18.41
C GLU A 580 -29.90 5.04 -17.31
N ARG A 581 -30.17 5.60 -16.13
CA ARG A 581 -29.27 5.51 -14.98
C ARG A 581 -29.24 4.09 -14.41
N ILE A 582 -30.41 3.44 -14.30
CA ILE A 582 -30.52 2.05 -13.81
C ILE A 582 -29.81 1.09 -14.76
N ILE A 583 -30.00 1.25 -16.07
CA ILE A 583 -29.29 0.46 -17.09
C ILE A 583 -27.78 0.63 -16.95
N LYS A 584 -27.31 1.86 -16.73
CA LYS A 584 -25.87 2.11 -16.55
C LYS A 584 -25.32 1.39 -15.31
N MET A 585 -26.06 1.41 -14.19
CA MET A 585 -25.67 0.68 -12.98
C MET A 585 -25.56 -0.83 -13.24
N VAL A 586 -26.56 -1.40 -13.92
CA VAL A 586 -26.62 -2.83 -14.27
C VAL A 586 -25.53 -3.22 -15.26
N ALA A 587 -25.31 -2.40 -16.29
CA ALA A 587 -24.26 -2.60 -17.26
C ALA A 587 -22.91 -2.66 -16.55
N ASP A 588 -22.63 -1.77 -15.60
CA ASP A 588 -21.28 -1.68 -15.04
C ASP A 588 -21.05 -2.59 -13.81
N HIS A 589 -22.02 -3.40 -13.35
CA HIS A 589 -21.93 -4.05 -12.04
C HIS A 589 -20.86 -5.15 -11.91
N ASP A 590 -20.66 -5.94 -12.96
CA ASP A 590 -19.67 -7.02 -12.99
C ASP A 590 -18.27 -6.52 -13.41
N THR A 591 -18.21 -5.49 -14.27
CA THR A 591 -16.95 -4.99 -14.84
C THR A 591 -16.39 -3.76 -14.11
N ARG A 592 -17.25 -3.00 -13.42
CA ARG A 592 -16.94 -1.85 -12.55
C ARG A 592 -15.97 -0.83 -13.16
N LEU A 593 -16.11 -0.57 -14.46
CA LEU A 593 -15.18 0.21 -15.27
C LEU A 593 -15.28 1.72 -15.07
N THR A 594 -16.33 2.20 -14.40
CA THR A 594 -16.60 3.63 -14.23
C THR A 594 -16.63 4.02 -12.75
N ALA A 595 -16.19 5.24 -12.44
CA ALA A 595 -16.27 5.77 -11.08
C ALA A 595 -17.74 5.87 -10.64
N PRO A 596 -18.18 5.11 -9.64
CA PRO A 596 -19.59 4.99 -9.30
C PRO A 596 -20.08 6.18 -8.48
N ASP A 597 -21.31 6.64 -8.75
CA ASP A 597 -22.02 7.52 -7.82
C ASP A 597 -22.46 6.76 -6.56
N LEU A 598 -22.90 7.47 -5.50
CA LEU A 598 -23.25 6.82 -4.23
C LEU A 598 -24.37 5.78 -4.37
N ALA A 599 -25.32 5.98 -5.28
CA ALA A 599 -26.39 5.01 -5.52
C ALA A 599 -25.84 3.72 -6.15
N THR A 600 -24.92 3.86 -7.10
CA THR A 600 -24.20 2.77 -7.75
C THR A 600 -23.34 2.02 -6.72
N GLN A 601 -22.63 2.75 -5.85
CA GLN A 601 -21.85 2.16 -4.75
C GLN A 601 -22.74 1.36 -3.79
N CYS A 602 -23.90 1.88 -3.39
CA CYS A 602 -24.82 1.16 -2.49
C CYS A 602 -25.36 -0.12 -3.14
N PHE A 603 -25.65 -0.09 -4.44
CA PHE A 603 -26.06 -1.28 -5.20
C PHE A 603 -24.92 -2.30 -5.30
N TRP A 604 -23.73 -1.88 -5.70
CA TRP A 604 -22.57 -2.78 -5.81
C TRP A 604 -22.18 -3.39 -4.46
N ASP A 605 -22.27 -2.62 -3.37
CA ASP A 605 -22.08 -3.14 -2.03
C ASP A 605 -23.17 -4.16 -1.69
N GLY A 606 -24.44 -3.87 -2.02
CA GLY A 606 -25.56 -4.79 -1.79
C GLY A 606 -25.40 -6.14 -2.50
N ASP A 607 -25.03 -6.13 -3.79
CA ASP A 607 -24.69 -7.35 -4.55
C ASP A 607 -23.51 -8.09 -3.90
N TRP A 608 -22.47 -7.35 -3.52
CA TRP A 608 -21.30 -7.94 -2.87
C TRP A 608 -21.63 -8.59 -1.52
N LEU A 609 -22.47 -7.94 -0.70
CA LEU A 609 -22.95 -8.49 0.57
C LEU A 609 -23.70 -9.80 0.39
N ALA A 610 -24.44 -9.96 -0.71
CA ALA A 610 -25.13 -11.22 -1.01
C ALA A 610 -24.13 -12.37 -1.17
N ARG A 611 -22.95 -12.13 -1.76
CA ARG A 611 -21.90 -13.15 -1.96
C ARG A 611 -21.35 -13.75 -0.66
N VAL A 612 -21.34 -12.97 0.42
CA VAL A 612 -20.90 -13.42 1.76
C VAL A 612 -22.05 -13.84 2.67
N SER A 613 -23.28 -13.88 2.15
CA SER A 613 -24.50 -14.21 2.89
C SER A 613 -24.79 -15.72 2.86
N ALA A 614 -25.50 -16.21 3.88
CA ALA A 614 -25.87 -17.63 3.96
C ALA A 614 -26.67 -18.17 2.75
N PRO A 615 -27.60 -17.41 2.11
CA PRO A 615 -28.27 -17.84 0.88
C PRO A 615 -27.33 -18.29 -0.23
N THR A 616 -26.35 -17.47 -0.58
CA THR A 616 -25.39 -17.76 -1.65
C THR A 616 -24.45 -18.91 -1.24
N VAL A 617 -24.01 -18.94 0.03
CA VAL A 617 -23.22 -20.07 0.56
C VAL A 617 -23.98 -21.40 0.48
N ASN A 618 -25.29 -21.39 0.79
CA ASN A 618 -26.16 -22.56 0.68
C ASN A 618 -26.44 -22.97 -0.78
N SER A 619 -26.40 -22.03 -1.73
CA SER A 619 -26.47 -22.32 -3.18
C SER A 619 -25.20 -23.04 -3.64
N ILE A 620 -24.03 -22.49 -3.31
CA ILE A 620 -22.71 -23.09 -3.61
C ILE A 620 -22.62 -24.50 -3.00
N TRP A 621 -23.15 -24.70 -1.79
CA TRP A 621 -23.21 -26.01 -1.13
C TRP A 621 -23.92 -27.08 -1.96
N LYS A 622 -25.01 -26.74 -2.65
CA LYS A 622 -25.75 -27.68 -3.50
C LYS A 622 -24.99 -28.05 -4.77
N GLN A 623 -24.20 -27.13 -5.29
CA GLN A 623 -23.42 -27.33 -6.51
C GLN A 623 -22.13 -28.11 -6.25
N VAL A 624 -21.41 -27.81 -5.16
CA VAL A 624 -20.13 -28.46 -4.84
C VAL A 624 -20.01 -28.81 -3.35
N PRO A 625 -20.60 -29.94 -2.92
CA PRO A 625 -20.54 -30.37 -1.52
C PRO A 625 -19.11 -30.55 -0.96
N ALA A 626 -18.14 -30.85 -1.82
CA ALA A 626 -16.73 -31.06 -1.45
C ALA A 626 -16.04 -29.80 -0.90
N LEU A 627 -16.44 -28.60 -1.34
CA LEU A 627 -15.93 -27.32 -0.83
C LEU A 627 -16.31 -27.09 0.65
N TYR A 628 -17.39 -27.73 1.13
CA TYR A 628 -17.89 -27.61 2.51
C TYR A 628 -17.34 -28.67 3.48
N GLY A 629 -16.53 -29.62 3.00
CA GLY A 629 -15.90 -30.61 3.89
C GLY A 629 -15.00 -29.98 4.96
N ASP A 630 -14.57 -28.74 4.74
CA ASP A 630 -13.70 -27.96 5.61
C ASP A 630 -14.33 -26.58 5.92
N ILE A 631 -15.19 -26.53 6.95
CA ILE A 631 -15.88 -25.31 7.40
C ILE A 631 -14.89 -24.17 7.72
N PRO A 632 -13.77 -24.38 8.44
CA PRO A 632 -12.75 -23.36 8.63
C PRO A 632 -12.25 -22.75 7.33
N ARG A 633 -11.96 -23.57 6.31
CA ARG A 633 -11.52 -23.09 4.99
C ARG A 633 -12.60 -22.26 4.29
N THR A 634 -13.86 -22.68 4.34
CA THR A 634 -14.98 -21.91 3.78
C THR A 634 -15.11 -20.54 4.45
N ILE A 635 -15.01 -20.48 5.78
CA ILE A 635 -15.05 -19.21 6.51
C ILE A 635 -13.88 -18.32 6.11
N ALA A 636 -12.67 -18.85 5.95
CA ALA A 636 -11.52 -18.08 5.49
C ALA A 636 -11.73 -17.51 4.07
N LEU A 637 -12.26 -18.30 3.14
CA LEU A 637 -12.57 -17.85 1.78
C LEU A 637 -13.63 -16.74 1.74
N LEU A 638 -14.63 -16.80 2.62
CA LEU A 638 -15.63 -15.75 2.77
C LEU A 638 -15.04 -14.47 3.39
N GLU A 639 -14.13 -14.61 4.35
CA GLU A 639 -13.42 -13.48 4.96
C GLU A 639 -12.55 -12.75 3.94
N GLU A 640 -11.91 -13.48 3.01
CA GLU A 640 -11.13 -12.92 1.91
C GLU A 640 -11.98 -12.04 0.97
N GLN A 641 -13.29 -12.25 0.90
CA GLN A 641 -14.19 -11.39 0.13
C GLN A 641 -14.46 -10.04 0.81
N LEU A 642 -14.11 -9.86 2.09
CA LEU A 642 -14.32 -8.60 2.82
C LEU A 642 -13.23 -7.58 2.48
N THR A 643 -13.18 -7.13 1.23
CA THR A 643 -12.26 -6.10 0.78
C THR A 643 -12.98 -4.74 0.70
N PHE A 644 -12.29 -3.66 1.10
CA PHE A 644 -12.84 -2.30 1.06
C PHE A 644 -12.14 -1.46 0.00
N ASN A 645 -12.95 -0.70 -0.73
CA ASN A 645 -12.66 0.23 -1.81
C ASN A 645 -11.70 -0.35 -2.85
N GLN A 646 -12.10 -1.50 -3.37
CA GLN A 646 -11.36 -2.27 -4.37
C GLN A 646 -12.21 -2.37 -5.63
N PRO A 647 -11.60 -2.56 -6.82
CA PRO A 647 -12.35 -2.82 -8.04
C PRO A 647 -13.41 -3.90 -7.82
N GLU A 648 -13.07 -4.98 -7.12
CA GLU A 648 -13.99 -6.08 -6.75
C GLU A 648 -14.35 -6.08 -5.26
N GLY A 649 -14.47 -4.93 -4.59
CA GLY A 649 -14.76 -4.85 -3.15
C GLY A 649 -15.99 -4.01 -2.80
N LEU A 650 -16.09 -3.67 -1.51
CA LEU A 650 -17.13 -2.81 -0.90
C LEU A 650 -16.68 -1.35 -0.93
N PHE A 651 -17.53 -0.40 -1.30
CA PHE A 651 -17.19 1.01 -1.49
C PHE A 651 -17.58 1.90 -0.31
N THR A 652 -18.67 1.60 0.39
CA THR A 652 -19.20 2.47 1.45
C THR A 652 -18.83 1.96 2.85
N PRO A 653 -18.44 2.84 3.81
CA PRO A 653 -18.15 2.41 5.18
C PRO A 653 -19.32 1.68 5.85
N VAL A 654 -20.56 2.06 5.48
CA VAL A 654 -21.80 1.39 5.87
C VAL A 654 -21.88 -0.02 5.29
N GLY A 655 -21.68 -0.19 3.98
CA GLY A 655 -21.63 -1.48 3.31
C GLY A 655 -20.58 -2.39 3.93
N TYR A 656 -19.39 -1.88 4.21
CA TYR A 656 -18.33 -2.62 4.89
C TYR A 656 -18.71 -3.06 6.31
N ALA A 657 -19.25 -2.15 7.13
CA ALA A 657 -19.72 -2.49 8.47
C ALA A 657 -20.85 -3.54 8.44
N MET A 658 -21.77 -3.45 7.48
CA MET A 658 -22.82 -4.43 7.29
C MET A 658 -22.28 -5.78 6.80
N ALA A 659 -21.33 -5.79 5.85
CA ALA A 659 -20.71 -7.01 5.34
C ALA A 659 -19.98 -7.78 6.43
N ARG A 660 -19.24 -7.08 7.32
CA ARG A 660 -18.61 -7.70 8.50
C ARG A 660 -19.64 -8.38 9.40
N LEU A 661 -20.74 -7.70 9.67
CA LEU A 661 -21.81 -8.24 10.52
C LEU A 661 -22.49 -9.45 9.86
N GLU A 662 -22.76 -9.40 8.55
CA GLU A 662 -23.37 -10.50 7.80
C GLU A 662 -22.41 -11.69 7.58
N PHE A 663 -21.12 -11.44 7.40
CA PHE A 663 -20.09 -12.47 7.37
C PHE A 663 -20.08 -13.27 8.67
N VAL A 664 -20.04 -12.59 9.82
CA VAL A 664 -20.06 -13.25 11.14
C VAL A 664 -21.37 -14.00 11.36
N ASN A 665 -22.50 -13.41 10.94
CA ASN A 665 -23.81 -14.05 10.99
C ASN A 665 -23.85 -15.34 10.14
N THR A 666 -23.26 -15.32 8.95
CA THR A 666 -23.12 -16.47 8.06
C THR A 666 -22.17 -17.52 8.64
N ALA A 667 -21.01 -17.13 9.17
CA ALA A 667 -20.07 -18.03 9.83
C ALA A 667 -20.73 -18.76 11.01
N LEU A 668 -21.50 -18.03 11.83
CA LEU A 668 -22.32 -18.61 12.90
C LEU A 668 -23.37 -19.59 12.37
N HIS A 669 -24.01 -19.30 11.24
CA HIS A 669 -24.95 -20.21 10.62
C HIS A 669 -24.27 -21.53 10.20
N LEU A 670 -23.10 -21.46 9.55
CA LEU A 670 -22.35 -22.63 9.08
C LEU A 670 -21.95 -23.59 10.21
N VAL A 671 -21.60 -23.06 11.38
CA VAL A 671 -21.22 -23.88 12.56
C VAL A 671 -22.42 -24.32 13.41
N GLY A 672 -23.65 -24.06 12.96
CA GLY A 672 -24.88 -24.41 13.70
C GLY A 672 -25.09 -23.55 14.95
N GLY A 673 -24.59 -22.32 14.93
CA GLY A 673 -24.72 -21.34 16.02
C GLY A 673 -23.79 -21.54 17.22
N ARG A 674 -22.85 -22.50 17.14
CA ARG A 674 -21.87 -22.84 18.17
C ARG A 674 -20.60 -21.99 18.09
N LEU A 675 -20.43 -21.07 19.04
CA LEU A 675 -19.28 -20.16 19.11
C LEU A 675 -17.94 -20.90 19.25
N ASP A 676 -17.91 -22.02 19.98
CA ASP A 676 -16.73 -22.87 20.20
C ASP A 676 -16.24 -23.57 18.92
N LYS A 677 -17.03 -23.55 17.85
CA LYS A 677 -16.71 -24.14 16.55
C LYS A 677 -16.27 -23.13 15.50
N LEU A 678 -16.25 -21.84 15.83
CA LEU A 678 -15.67 -20.82 14.96
C LEU A 678 -14.14 -20.92 14.97
N PRO A 679 -13.46 -20.53 13.87
CA PRO A 679 -12.02 -20.31 13.87
C PRO A 679 -11.60 -19.38 15.03
N PRO A 680 -10.50 -19.69 15.76
CA PRO A 680 -10.07 -18.89 16.92
C PRO A 680 -9.82 -17.40 16.62
N SER A 681 -9.44 -17.06 15.38
CA SER A 681 -9.22 -15.69 14.92
C SER A 681 -10.50 -14.84 14.85
N LEU A 682 -11.67 -15.47 14.69
CA LEU A 682 -12.93 -14.74 14.49
C LEU A 682 -13.37 -14.00 15.75
N PRO A 683 -13.42 -14.63 16.95
CA PRO A 683 -13.73 -13.94 18.19
C PRO A 683 -12.78 -12.78 18.53
N GLU A 684 -11.50 -12.91 18.18
CA GLU A 684 -10.50 -11.86 18.39
C GLU A 684 -10.75 -10.65 17.49
N ARG A 685 -11.09 -10.89 16.21
CA ARG A 685 -11.20 -9.85 15.19
C ARG A 685 -12.60 -9.22 15.05
N TYR A 686 -13.64 -9.99 15.36
CA TYR A 686 -15.06 -9.60 15.16
C TYR A 686 -15.89 -9.65 16.46
N GLY A 687 -15.24 -9.45 17.60
CA GLY A 687 -15.88 -9.42 18.92
C GLY A 687 -17.12 -8.51 19.01
N PRO A 688 -17.11 -7.27 18.50
CA PRO A 688 -18.27 -6.37 18.52
C PRO A 688 -19.48 -6.92 17.74
N GLU A 689 -19.25 -7.46 16.54
CA GLU A 689 -20.29 -8.07 15.71
C GLU A 689 -20.88 -9.30 16.40
N LEU A 690 -20.04 -10.16 16.98
CA LEU A 690 -20.46 -11.32 17.76
C LEU A 690 -21.31 -10.90 18.98
N ALA A 691 -20.92 -9.85 19.70
CA ALA A 691 -21.67 -9.32 20.83
C ALA A 691 -23.05 -8.77 20.39
N LYS A 692 -23.10 -8.09 19.25
CA LYS A 692 -24.35 -7.60 18.65
C LYS A 692 -25.29 -8.76 18.29
N LEU A 693 -24.78 -9.83 17.69
CA LEU A 693 -25.58 -11.01 17.34
C LEU A 693 -26.01 -11.80 18.59
N ALA A 694 -25.13 -11.95 19.58
CA ALA A 694 -25.42 -12.64 20.84
C ALA A 694 -26.49 -11.91 21.68
N SER A 695 -26.39 -10.58 21.80
CA SER A 695 -27.40 -9.78 22.51
C SER A 695 -28.78 -9.89 21.87
N ARG A 696 -28.84 -10.06 20.54
CA ARG A 696 -30.08 -10.29 19.81
C ARG A 696 -30.65 -11.70 20.02
N ARG A 697 -29.82 -12.75 20.06
CA ARG A 697 -30.29 -14.10 20.43
C ARG A 697 -30.83 -14.13 21.87
N HIS A 698 -30.18 -13.43 22.79
CA HIS A 698 -30.65 -13.32 24.18
C HIS A 698 -31.95 -12.50 24.28
N ALA A 699 -32.06 -11.39 23.55
CA ALA A 699 -33.29 -10.60 23.46
C ALA A 699 -34.44 -11.37 22.80
N SER A 700 -34.15 -12.22 21.80
CA SER A 700 -35.14 -13.08 21.13
C SER A 700 -35.63 -14.20 22.06
N GLN A 701 -34.74 -14.78 22.86
CA GLN A 701 -35.08 -15.76 23.89
C GLN A 701 -35.95 -15.13 25.00
N ILE A 702 -35.56 -13.95 25.51
CA ILE A 702 -36.34 -13.21 26.52
C ILE A 702 -37.71 -12.76 25.97
N PHE A 703 -37.80 -12.39 24.69
CA PHE A 703 -39.06 -12.03 24.05
C PHE A 703 -39.97 -13.25 23.85
N LEU A 704 -39.42 -14.40 23.46
CA LEU A 704 -40.16 -15.67 23.40
C LEU A 704 -40.60 -16.16 24.78
N ASP A 705 -39.77 -16.00 25.81
CA ASP A 705 -40.11 -16.39 27.19
C ASP A 705 -41.16 -15.44 27.81
N ARG A 706 -41.15 -14.14 27.47
CA ARG A 706 -42.12 -13.15 27.96
C ARG A 706 -43.43 -13.10 27.16
N PHE A 707 -43.42 -13.42 25.88
CA PHE A 707 -44.58 -13.21 24.99
C PHE A 707 -45.02 -14.46 24.21
N GLY A 708 -44.24 -15.54 24.21
CA GLY A 708 -44.56 -16.80 23.53
C GLY A 708 -45.46 -17.76 24.31
N SER A 709 -45.96 -17.38 25.49
CA SER A 709 -46.79 -18.23 26.36
C SER A 709 -48.28 -17.88 26.37
N ARG A 710 -48.80 -17.16 25.37
CA ARG A 710 -50.25 -16.97 25.20
C ARG A 710 -50.69 -17.12 23.74
N GLY A 711 -51.21 -18.29 23.40
CA GLY A 711 -51.96 -18.55 22.16
C GLY A 711 -52.07 -20.03 21.84
N ASP A 712 -53.24 -20.59 22.13
CA ASP A 712 -53.80 -21.86 21.65
C ASP A 712 -53.16 -23.19 22.08
N GLN A 713 -53.55 -23.60 23.29
CA GLN A 713 -53.96 -24.98 23.53
C GLN A 713 -55.20 -25.30 22.67
N THR A 714 -55.03 -25.95 21.51
CA THR A 714 -55.95 -27.01 21.09
C THR A 714 -55.23 -28.06 20.21
N GLN A 715 -55.15 -29.26 20.79
CA GLN A 715 -55.09 -30.58 20.14
C GLN A 715 -53.90 -30.95 19.23
N GLY A 716 -52.97 -31.73 19.84
CA GLY A 716 -52.79 -33.13 19.46
C GLY A 716 -51.67 -33.47 18.50
N GLY A 717 -50.69 -34.26 18.98
CA GLY A 717 -49.85 -35.10 18.12
C GLY A 717 -48.37 -35.04 18.43
N ALA A 718 -47.90 -36.00 19.21
CA ALA A 718 -46.50 -36.20 19.56
C ALA A 718 -45.57 -36.39 18.35
N SER A 719 -44.35 -35.86 18.43
CA SER A 719 -43.13 -36.69 18.33
C SER A 719 -41.85 -35.86 18.53
N HIS A 720 -41.12 -36.26 19.57
CA HIS A 720 -39.67 -36.30 19.70
C HIS A 720 -38.84 -35.07 19.27
N LEU A 721 -38.58 -34.22 20.27
CA LEU A 721 -37.26 -33.61 20.44
C LEU A 721 -36.30 -34.64 21.06
N SER A 722 -35.12 -34.78 20.47
CA SER A 722 -33.90 -35.10 21.22
C SER A 722 -32.81 -34.15 20.74
N ILE A 723 -32.49 -33.17 21.59
CA ILE A 723 -31.20 -32.49 21.64
C ILE A 723 -30.28 -33.37 22.48
#